data_AF-A0A7C2Q6F3-F1
#
_entry.id   AF-A0A7C2Q6F3-F1
#
_cell.length_a   1.000
_cell.length_b   1.000
_cell.length_c   1.000
_cell.angle_alpha   90.00
_cell.angle_beta   90.00
_cell.angle_gamma   90.00
#
_symmetry.space_group_name_H-M   'P 1'
#
loop_
_entity.id
_entity.type
_entity.pdbx_description
1 polymer ?
#
loop_
_entity_poly.entity_id
_entity_poly.type
_entity_poly.pdbx_seq_one_letter_code
_entity_poly.pdbx_strand_id
1 'polypeptide(L)'
;MKGFRAALLVGLILIASAAALLHAQNASPASGAVYYGRLDYILTTATETSLMLSENQVVEVSAPPAPSGYNLYFLRVSFPKGLPDGVVPVKYDRAEVMDNKIVALISYAGSVKLAGANSNATVSAEVTVCYIKTAWLKLEGGAVNFTVEDPPPPFTKNDLVVKFTVENHAPFAVTGLKGPNGESLLGSGEPSPDAIKVDYKHVELNFKYLDLGTYTVELKQGSEYVLPSSFLVYEPPFKEDTVAPGQAKRYGIGQMNGWKGIGAVVILYSISPLSGRGSGEADVAGELVDFAYYKNEIVTIRAASFLIPNINLRVYIKAYIVYGTWFEIRNNMKSTVNVMYTTVFIKESGEWQPTGVQFTVRENEIKDAMAAYIVVQAPNYGRVVGVKTPSGAELGATQEGLLPWGDEYRDVRVFMNEAYIQVKAFGVSEPGTYFFRIDWKPISFKAVDDGGEPIVGATVSISGPLNASTLSNEFGLATFKLYKPGAYTVNVQFKGINVATLQLGTITNDTITVKCKVYRVSWLVVDAWDKPLSGVEIVVRNGDSLIERVTTGESGTTPAVQIPAGQFVVQATYKRVTSSRVEMFDSSGMRKLKLDVLFEIPLFGGIPVTTLEAAFAGAAVGGGTLAAALVKRSRASPVEEVAIEE
;
A
#
# COMPACT_ATOMS: atom_id res chain seq x y z
N MET A 1 -53.85 -1.75 -30.20
CA MET A 1 -52.78 -0.92 -29.57
C MET A 1 -52.89 -0.91 -28.04
N LYS A 2 -52.57 -2.01 -27.35
CA LYS A 2 -52.22 -2.00 -25.90
C LYS A 2 -51.13 -3.01 -25.54
N GLY A 3 -50.47 -3.61 -26.54
CA GLY A 3 -49.32 -4.52 -26.39
C GLY A 3 -47.95 -3.84 -26.60
N PHE A 4 -47.92 -2.53 -26.87
CA PHE A 4 -46.68 -1.81 -27.19
C PHE A 4 -46.12 -0.98 -26.01
N ARG A 5 -46.84 -0.91 -24.87
CA ARG A 5 -46.39 -0.18 -23.67
C ARG A 5 -45.85 -1.08 -22.55
N ALA A 6 -46.09 -2.39 -22.60
CA ALA A 6 -45.52 -3.34 -21.64
C ALA A 6 -44.12 -3.86 -22.04
N ALA A 7 -43.82 -3.90 -23.35
CA ALA A 7 -42.49 -4.31 -23.84
C ALA A 7 -41.40 -3.24 -23.61
N LEU A 8 -41.77 -1.96 -23.49
CA LEU A 8 -40.82 -0.87 -23.27
C LEU A 8 -40.37 -0.75 -21.80
N LEU A 9 -41.20 -1.17 -20.83
CA LEU A 9 -40.84 -1.12 -19.40
C LEU A 9 -40.04 -2.34 -18.94
N VAL A 10 -40.24 -3.51 -19.57
CA VAL A 10 -39.44 -4.72 -19.28
C VAL A 10 -38.09 -4.68 -20.01
N GLY A 11 -38.04 -4.02 -21.19
CA GLY A 11 -36.78 -3.78 -21.92
C GLY A 11 -35.82 -2.79 -21.24
N LEU A 12 -36.32 -1.77 -20.53
CA LEU A 12 -35.46 -0.79 -19.85
C LEU A 12 -34.90 -1.27 -18.50
N ILE A 13 -35.58 -2.21 -17.83
CA ILE A 13 -35.09 -2.78 -16.56
C ILE A 13 -34.06 -3.91 -16.81
N LEU A 14 -34.11 -4.59 -17.96
CA LEU A 14 -33.10 -5.57 -18.38
C LEU A 14 -31.83 -4.96 -19.01
N ILE A 15 -31.89 -3.71 -19.49
CA ILE A 15 -30.71 -2.99 -19.99
C ILE A 15 -29.96 -2.25 -18.86
N ALA A 16 -30.64 -1.87 -17.76
CA ALA A 16 -30.01 -1.31 -16.57
C ALA A 16 -29.38 -2.38 -15.64
N SER A 17 -29.78 -3.64 -15.76
CA SER A 17 -29.24 -4.77 -14.97
C SER A 17 -28.20 -5.62 -15.71
N ALA A 18 -28.03 -5.43 -17.02
CA ALA A 18 -26.92 -6.00 -17.80
C ALA A 18 -25.71 -5.06 -17.94
N ALA A 19 -25.85 -3.77 -17.62
CA ALA A 19 -24.72 -2.81 -17.58
C ALA A 19 -23.93 -2.86 -16.24
N ALA A 20 -24.39 -3.63 -15.26
CA ALA A 20 -23.77 -3.81 -13.95
C ALA A 20 -22.91 -5.08 -13.83
N LEU A 21 -22.75 -5.84 -14.91
CA LEU A 21 -21.83 -6.98 -15.02
C LEU A 21 -20.99 -6.81 -16.28
N LEU A 22 -19.66 -6.85 -16.10
CA LEU A 22 -18.62 -6.72 -17.12
C LEU A 22 -18.22 -5.30 -17.50
N HIS A 23 -17.82 -4.51 -16.50
CA HIS A 23 -16.60 -3.70 -16.62
C HIS A 23 -15.93 -3.67 -15.24
N ALA A 24 -15.20 -4.75 -14.92
CA ALA A 24 -13.90 -4.56 -14.29
C ALA A 24 -13.04 -3.85 -15.33
N GLN A 25 -13.28 -2.55 -15.51
CA GLN A 25 -12.26 -1.70 -16.11
C GLN A 25 -11.13 -1.72 -15.10
N ASN A 26 -9.99 -2.24 -15.52
CA ASN A 26 -8.71 -1.92 -14.91
C ASN A 26 -8.79 -0.46 -14.51
N ALA A 27 -8.79 -0.19 -13.20
CA ALA A 27 -8.89 1.16 -12.71
C ALA A 27 -7.74 1.94 -13.36
N SER A 28 -8.08 2.77 -14.35
CA SER A 28 -7.12 3.71 -14.89
C SER A 28 -6.58 4.48 -13.68
N PRO A 29 -5.26 4.64 -13.52
CA PRO A 29 -4.70 5.29 -12.35
C PRO A 29 -5.45 6.61 -12.15
N ALA A 30 -6.07 6.76 -10.97
CA ALA A 30 -6.87 7.94 -10.68
C ALA A 30 -5.98 9.17 -10.91
N SER A 31 -6.36 10.01 -11.86
CA SER A 31 -5.63 11.23 -12.21
C SER A 31 -5.47 12.09 -10.95
N GLY A 32 -4.26 12.12 -10.38
CA GLY A 32 -3.92 12.85 -9.15
C GLY A 32 -3.54 11.99 -7.93
N ALA A 33 -3.63 10.66 -8.01
CA ALA A 33 -3.24 9.77 -6.91
C ALA A 33 -1.72 9.79 -6.69
N VAL A 34 -1.30 9.93 -5.44
CA VAL A 34 0.11 9.92 -5.05
C VAL A 34 0.54 8.49 -4.68
N TYR A 35 1.57 7.99 -5.36
CA TYR A 35 2.16 6.68 -5.11
C TYR A 35 3.51 6.81 -4.42
N TYR A 36 3.86 5.80 -3.63
CA TYR A 36 5.14 5.72 -2.93
C TYR A 36 5.77 4.34 -3.15
N GLY A 37 7.09 4.31 -3.30
CA GLY A 37 7.88 3.10 -3.17
C GLY A 37 8.33 2.94 -1.72
N ARG A 38 8.24 1.71 -1.20
CA ARG A 38 8.73 1.33 0.12
C ARG A 38 10.21 0.98 0.02
N LEU A 39 11.04 1.56 0.87
CA LEU A 39 12.46 1.25 0.98
C LEU A 39 12.74 0.63 2.34
N ASP A 40 13.01 -0.67 2.36
CA ASP A 40 13.33 -1.43 3.56
C ASP A 40 14.83 -1.65 3.67
N TYR A 41 15.44 -1.17 4.75
CA TYR A 41 16.80 -1.50 5.17
C TYR A 41 16.70 -2.66 6.15
N ILE A 42 17.27 -3.80 5.79
CA ILE A 42 17.11 -5.09 6.47
C ILE A 42 18.48 -5.50 7.01
N LEU A 43 18.59 -5.60 8.33
CA LEU A 43 19.78 -6.09 9.02
C LEU A 43 19.55 -7.50 9.53
N THR A 44 20.36 -8.46 9.08
CA THR A 44 20.26 -9.86 9.48
C THR A 44 21.61 -10.37 10.00
N THR A 45 21.62 -10.92 11.20
CA THR A 45 22.78 -11.60 11.78
C THR A 45 22.41 -13.01 12.20
N ALA A 46 23.31 -13.97 11.98
CA ALA A 46 23.18 -15.33 12.46
C ALA A 46 24.38 -15.69 13.36
N THR A 47 24.09 -16.25 14.53
CA THR A 47 25.11 -16.62 15.52
C THR A 47 24.86 -18.05 16.01
N GLU A 48 25.87 -18.90 15.91
CA GLU A 48 25.82 -20.22 16.53
C GLU A 48 25.97 -20.12 18.05
N THR A 49 25.15 -20.88 18.78
CA THR A 49 25.15 -20.93 20.24
C THR A 49 24.92 -22.34 20.76
N SER A 50 25.32 -22.58 22.00
CA SER A 50 25.10 -23.84 22.73
C SER A 50 24.31 -23.54 23.99
N LEU A 51 23.03 -23.95 24.00
CA LEU A 51 22.13 -23.76 25.13
C LEU A 51 22.26 -24.95 26.08
N MET A 52 22.67 -24.70 27.32
CA MET A 52 22.75 -25.73 28.37
C MET A 52 21.50 -25.65 29.24
N LEU A 53 20.68 -26.70 29.21
CA LEU A 53 19.46 -26.80 30.01
C LEU A 53 19.66 -27.89 31.06
N SER A 54 19.52 -27.53 32.33
CA SER A 54 19.38 -28.52 33.40
C SER A 54 17.92 -28.99 33.50
N GLU A 55 17.69 -30.12 34.15
CA GLU A 55 16.33 -30.57 34.47
C GLU A 55 15.52 -29.47 35.17
N ASN A 56 14.29 -29.23 34.70
CA ASN A 56 13.37 -28.17 35.15
C ASN A 56 13.89 -26.73 35.02
N GLN A 57 15.01 -26.49 34.32
CA GLN A 57 15.52 -25.16 34.05
C GLN A 57 14.90 -24.59 32.77
N VAL A 58 14.54 -23.30 32.82
CA VAL A 58 14.12 -22.53 31.63
C VAL A 58 15.29 -21.67 31.16
N VAL A 59 15.62 -21.76 29.88
CA VAL A 59 16.57 -20.87 29.19
C VAL A 59 15.81 -19.95 28.26
N GLU A 60 16.15 -18.66 28.30
CA GLU A 60 15.59 -17.64 27.42
C GLU A 60 16.66 -17.17 26.43
N VAL A 61 16.32 -17.22 25.16
CA VAL A 61 17.08 -16.60 24.07
C VAL A 61 16.35 -15.32 23.69
N SER A 62 17.03 -14.19 23.79
CA SER A 62 16.45 -12.88 23.49
C SER A 62 17.20 -12.20 22.36
N ALA A 63 16.46 -11.49 21.51
CA ALA A 63 17.03 -10.57 20.55
C ALA A 63 17.76 -9.42 21.29
N PRO A 64 18.90 -8.93 20.78
CA PRO A 64 19.51 -7.72 21.30
C PRO A 64 18.56 -6.50 21.13
N PRO A 65 18.86 -5.35 21.74
CA PRO A 65 18.10 -4.13 21.48
C PRO A 65 18.18 -3.74 19.99
N ALA A 66 17.06 -3.28 19.43
CA ALA A 66 17.03 -2.82 18.05
C ALA A 66 17.91 -1.56 17.87
N PRO A 67 18.68 -1.46 16.76
CA PRO A 67 19.39 -0.23 16.41
C PRO A 67 18.43 0.96 16.22
N SER A 68 18.97 2.18 16.30
CA SER A 68 18.17 3.40 16.13
C SER A 68 17.42 3.43 14.80
N GLY A 69 16.10 3.62 14.86
CA GLY A 69 15.21 3.67 13.70
C GLY A 69 14.86 2.31 13.09
N TYR A 70 15.41 1.22 13.61
CA TYR A 70 15.04 -0.14 13.24
C TYR A 70 14.05 -0.73 14.23
N ASN A 71 13.17 -1.58 13.74
CA ASN A 71 12.29 -2.40 14.57
C ASN A 71 12.70 -3.86 14.44
N LEU A 72 12.61 -4.61 15.54
CA LEU A 72 12.75 -6.06 15.48
C LEU A 72 11.70 -6.61 14.53
N TYR A 73 12.16 -7.35 13.53
CA TYR A 73 11.29 -8.05 12.61
C TYR A 73 11.02 -9.47 13.11
N PHE A 74 12.07 -10.24 13.42
CA PHE A 74 11.93 -11.50 14.15
C PHE A 74 13.24 -11.94 14.84
N LEU A 75 13.08 -12.81 15.82
CA LEU A 75 14.10 -13.69 16.37
C LEU A 75 13.77 -15.13 15.92
N ARG A 76 14.70 -15.83 15.29
CA ARG A 76 14.58 -17.25 14.91
C ARG A 76 15.68 -18.04 15.62
N VAL A 77 15.31 -19.13 16.27
CA VAL A 77 16.23 -20.08 16.92
C VAL A 77 16.09 -21.40 16.19
N SER A 78 17.09 -21.75 15.40
CA SER A 78 17.12 -22.94 14.54
C SER A 78 17.88 -24.07 15.22
N PHE A 79 17.41 -25.31 15.06
CA PHE A 79 18.01 -26.53 15.59
C PHE A 79 18.35 -27.45 14.41
N PRO A 80 19.59 -27.41 13.87
CA PRO A 80 19.94 -28.14 12.64
C PRO A 80 19.72 -29.66 12.71
N LYS A 81 19.73 -30.25 13.91
CA LYS A 81 19.47 -31.68 14.14
C LYS A 81 18.06 -31.98 14.68
N GLY A 82 17.20 -30.96 14.71
CA GLY A 82 15.95 -30.94 15.45
C GLY A 82 16.16 -30.68 16.94
N LEU A 83 15.12 -30.19 17.60
CA LEU A 83 15.07 -30.02 19.05
C LEU A 83 15.16 -31.42 19.70
N PRO A 84 16.10 -31.67 20.63
CA PRO A 84 16.29 -32.99 21.21
C PRO A 84 15.16 -33.38 22.15
N ASP A 85 14.94 -34.69 22.28
CA ASP A 85 13.99 -35.26 23.23
C ASP A 85 14.35 -34.81 24.66
N GLY A 86 13.33 -34.42 25.43
CA GLY A 86 13.52 -33.87 26.78
C GLY A 86 13.73 -32.37 26.85
N VAL A 87 13.72 -31.63 25.73
CA VAL A 87 13.63 -30.16 25.70
C VAL A 87 12.29 -29.74 25.12
N VAL A 88 11.57 -28.88 25.82
CA VAL A 88 10.24 -28.40 25.40
C VAL A 88 10.23 -26.88 25.23
N PRO A 89 9.59 -26.36 24.17
CA PRO A 89 9.44 -24.92 24.00
C PRO A 89 8.33 -24.38 24.90
N VAL A 90 8.61 -23.28 25.61
CA VAL A 90 7.72 -22.67 26.61
C VAL A 90 7.12 -21.36 26.10
N LYS A 91 7.91 -20.54 25.39
CA LYS A 91 7.45 -19.25 24.85
C LYS A 91 8.02 -19.07 23.46
N TYR A 92 7.14 -18.90 22.49
CA TYR A 92 7.45 -18.67 21.10
C TYR A 92 6.14 -18.24 20.42
N ASP A 93 6.24 -17.56 19.27
CA ASP A 93 5.08 -17.22 18.47
C ASP A 93 4.77 -18.33 17.45
N ARG A 94 5.82 -19.03 16.97
CA ARG A 94 5.67 -20.14 16.03
C ARG A 94 6.81 -21.17 16.10
N ALA A 95 6.49 -22.42 15.75
CA ALA A 95 7.46 -23.49 15.49
C ALA A 95 7.45 -23.91 14.01
N GLU A 96 8.63 -24.25 13.49
CA GLU A 96 8.82 -24.97 12.22
C GLU A 96 9.08 -26.44 12.53
N VAL A 97 8.38 -27.34 11.85
CA VAL A 97 8.46 -28.78 12.06
C VAL A 97 8.83 -29.46 10.74
N MET A 98 9.83 -30.34 10.78
CA MET A 98 10.26 -31.19 9.68
C MET A 98 10.47 -32.61 10.22
N ASP A 99 9.93 -33.62 9.55
CA ASP A 99 9.99 -35.03 9.98
C ASP A 99 9.59 -35.26 11.45
N ASN A 100 8.47 -34.63 11.87
CA ASN A 100 7.95 -34.64 13.24
C ASN A 100 8.91 -34.07 14.32
N LYS A 101 9.96 -33.34 13.92
CA LYS A 101 10.88 -32.65 14.83
C LYS A 101 10.77 -31.14 14.68
N ILE A 102 10.84 -30.42 15.80
CA ILE A 102 10.92 -28.95 15.77
C ILE A 102 12.31 -28.58 15.28
N VAL A 103 12.40 -27.91 14.13
CA VAL A 103 13.67 -27.47 13.53
C VAL A 103 13.93 -25.99 13.71
N ALA A 104 12.92 -25.19 14.05
CA ALA A 104 13.11 -23.81 14.47
C ALA A 104 11.95 -23.29 15.34
N LEU A 105 12.23 -22.25 16.12
CA LEU A 105 11.26 -21.46 16.86
C LEU A 105 11.42 -19.99 16.51
N ILE A 106 10.30 -19.28 16.33
CA ILE A 106 10.28 -17.87 15.93
C ILE A 106 9.55 -17.05 17.01
N SER A 107 10.09 -15.86 17.29
CA SER A 107 9.41 -14.84 18.07
C SER A 107 9.46 -13.47 17.38
N TYR A 108 8.30 -12.81 17.27
CA TYR A 108 8.15 -11.42 16.85
C TYR A 108 8.31 -10.44 18.02
N ALA A 109 8.11 -10.93 19.25
CA ALA A 109 8.39 -10.18 20.48
C ALA A 109 9.86 -10.24 20.92
N GLY A 110 10.70 -11.02 20.21
CA GLY A 110 12.14 -11.09 20.43
C GLY A 110 12.58 -11.98 21.57
N SER A 111 11.77 -12.95 21.98
CA SER A 111 12.12 -13.85 23.09
C SER A 111 11.56 -15.26 22.85
N VAL A 112 12.45 -16.24 22.85
CA VAL A 112 12.14 -17.67 22.79
C VAL A 112 12.57 -18.32 24.11
N LYS A 113 11.70 -19.12 24.74
CA LYS A 113 12.00 -19.87 25.96
C LYS A 113 11.93 -21.37 25.73
N LEU A 114 12.93 -22.08 26.22
CA LEU A 114 13.03 -23.54 26.22
C LEU A 114 13.16 -24.04 27.66
N ALA A 115 12.62 -25.21 27.96
CA ALA A 115 12.77 -25.88 29.25
C ALA A 115 13.33 -27.29 29.10
N GLY A 116 14.20 -27.72 30.01
CA GLY A 116 14.58 -29.11 30.16
C GLY A 116 13.51 -29.87 30.93
N ALA A 117 12.84 -30.83 30.30
CA ALA A 117 11.72 -31.56 30.87
C ALA A 117 12.16 -32.70 31.80
N ASN A 118 13.11 -33.56 31.38
CA ASN A 118 13.41 -34.82 32.09
C ASN A 118 14.90 -35.20 32.16
N SER A 119 15.80 -34.36 31.66
CA SER A 119 17.26 -34.60 31.69
C SER A 119 18.04 -33.32 31.38
N ASN A 120 19.31 -33.28 31.78
CA ASN A 120 20.23 -32.25 31.30
C ASN A 120 20.43 -32.40 29.79
N ALA A 121 20.32 -31.31 29.05
CA ALA A 121 20.45 -31.28 27.61
C ALA A 121 21.35 -30.13 27.16
N THR A 122 22.20 -30.41 26.16
CA THR A 122 22.95 -29.40 25.43
C THR A 122 22.37 -29.29 24.04
N VAL A 123 21.82 -28.12 23.70
CA VAL A 123 21.17 -27.86 22.43
C VAL A 123 22.05 -26.93 21.60
N SER A 124 22.58 -27.43 20.48
CA SER A 124 23.20 -26.58 19.46
C SER A 124 22.10 -25.86 18.70
N ALA A 125 22.19 -24.53 18.66
CA ALA A 125 21.22 -23.68 18.00
C ALA A 125 21.92 -22.60 17.17
N GLU A 126 21.29 -22.19 16.08
CA GLU A 126 21.64 -20.99 15.34
C GLU A 126 20.59 -19.91 15.64
N VAL A 127 21.02 -18.77 16.15
CA VAL A 127 20.14 -17.64 16.46
C VAL A 127 20.26 -16.62 15.35
N THR A 128 19.18 -16.47 14.58
CA THR A 128 19.05 -15.42 13.57
C THR A 128 18.19 -14.29 14.10
N VAL A 129 18.66 -13.06 13.97
CA VAL A 129 17.89 -11.87 14.32
C VAL A 129 17.79 -10.97 13.10
N CYS A 130 16.58 -10.51 12.81
CA CYS A 130 16.31 -9.60 11.71
C CYS A 130 15.70 -8.29 12.23
N TYR A 131 16.23 -7.16 11.77
CA TYR A 131 15.71 -5.83 12.02
C TYR A 131 15.38 -5.13 10.72
N ILE A 132 14.30 -4.35 10.71
CA ILE A 132 13.88 -3.59 9.53
C ILE A 132 13.67 -2.12 9.88
N LYS A 133 14.22 -1.24 9.06
CA LYS A 133 13.91 0.20 9.00
C LYS A 133 13.27 0.50 7.65
N THR A 134 12.07 1.07 7.67
CA THR A 134 11.32 1.40 6.46
C THR A 134 11.31 2.90 6.23
N ALA A 135 11.51 3.30 4.98
CA ALA A 135 11.29 4.65 4.47
C ALA A 135 10.33 4.62 3.26
N TRP A 136 9.75 5.77 2.93
CA TRP A 136 8.84 5.91 1.80
C TRP A 136 9.38 6.96 0.84
N LEU A 137 9.57 6.56 -0.42
CA LEU A 137 10.02 7.44 -1.50
C LEU A 137 8.82 7.76 -2.38
N LYS A 138 8.49 9.04 -2.53
CA LYS A 138 7.41 9.47 -3.42
C LYS A 138 7.79 9.12 -4.86
N LEU A 139 6.87 8.49 -5.59
CA LEU A 139 7.09 8.15 -7.00
C LEU A 139 6.68 9.33 -7.86
N GLU A 140 7.66 10.15 -8.25
CA GLU A 140 7.48 11.28 -9.17
C GLU A 140 8.59 11.24 -10.22
N GLY A 141 8.22 11.35 -11.50
CA GLY A 141 9.20 11.32 -12.60
C GLY A 141 9.65 9.91 -12.98
N GLY A 142 10.81 9.82 -13.64
CA GLY A 142 11.34 8.58 -14.23
C GLY A 142 12.41 7.87 -13.40
N ALA A 143 12.65 8.29 -12.15
CA ALA A 143 13.61 7.64 -11.26
C ALA A 143 13.40 8.03 -9.79
N VAL A 144 13.88 7.20 -8.87
CA VAL A 144 14.02 7.51 -7.45
C VAL A 144 15.45 7.28 -6.99
N ASN A 145 15.93 8.15 -6.09
CA ASN A 145 17.26 8.07 -5.53
C ASN A 145 17.18 7.75 -4.04
N PHE A 146 18.10 6.93 -3.55
CA PHE A 146 18.29 6.71 -2.13
C PHE A 146 19.75 6.50 -1.79
N THR A 147 20.15 6.94 -0.59
CA THR A 147 21.50 6.77 -0.08
C THR A 147 21.54 5.62 0.91
N VAL A 148 22.57 4.80 0.81
CA VAL A 148 22.88 3.73 1.74
C VAL A 148 24.16 4.09 2.47
N GLU A 149 24.04 4.17 3.80
CA GLU A 149 25.12 4.51 4.73
C GLU A 149 25.52 3.26 5.54
N ASP A 150 26.63 3.35 6.27
CA ASP A 150 27.03 2.28 7.18
C ASP A 150 25.93 2.00 8.22
N PRO A 151 25.59 0.74 8.47
CA PRO A 151 24.62 0.39 9.49
C PRO A 151 25.21 0.64 10.90
N PRO A 152 24.35 0.86 11.92
CA PRO A 152 24.83 1.07 13.27
C PRO A 152 25.57 -0.14 13.83
N PRO A 153 26.66 0.02 14.61
CA PRO A 153 27.33 -1.09 15.27
C PRO A 153 26.37 -1.92 16.15
N PRO A 154 26.56 -3.24 16.29
CA PRO A 154 27.69 -4.04 15.78
C PRO A 154 27.53 -4.51 14.33
N PHE A 155 26.48 -4.09 13.63
CA PHE A 155 26.22 -4.49 12.25
C PHE A 155 27.23 -3.86 11.29
N THR A 156 27.51 -4.57 10.21
CA THR A 156 28.38 -4.13 9.12
C THR A 156 27.60 -4.14 7.81
N LYS A 157 28.16 -3.57 6.74
CA LYS A 157 27.53 -3.62 5.41
C LYS A 157 27.23 -5.04 4.92
N ASN A 158 27.95 -6.06 5.41
CA ASN A 158 27.73 -7.46 5.03
C ASN A 158 26.43 -8.03 5.61
N ASP A 159 25.89 -7.41 6.66
CA ASP A 159 24.64 -7.79 7.31
C ASP A 159 23.42 -7.07 6.71
N LEU A 160 23.67 -6.15 5.76
CA LEU A 160 22.67 -5.23 5.20
C LEU A 160 22.16 -5.69 3.83
N VAL A 161 20.84 -5.81 3.74
CA VAL A 161 20.09 -5.90 2.48
C VAL A 161 19.17 -4.68 2.38
N VAL A 162 19.08 -4.06 1.22
CA VAL A 162 18.12 -2.99 0.95
C VAL A 162 17.13 -3.45 -0.10
N LYS A 163 15.83 -3.39 0.21
CA LYS A 163 14.74 -3.76 -0.70
C LYS A 163 13.90 -2.54 -1.03
N PHE A 164 13.86 -2.14 -2.29
CA PHE A 164 12.92 -1.18 -2.83
C PHE A 164 11.71 -1.92 -3.41
N THR A 165 10.49 -1.52 -3.05
CA THR A 165 9.24 -2.18 -3.42
C THR A 165 8.20 -1.16 -3.89
N VAL A 166 7.60 -1.41 -5.05
CA VAL A 166 6.47 -0.66 -5.61
C VAL A 166 5.23 -1.55 -5.53
N GLU A 167 4.11 -1.03 -5.01
CA GLU A 167 2.87 -1.82 -4.94
C GLU A 167 2.39 -2.23 -6.34
N ASN A 168 1.83 -3.44 -6.46
CA ASN A 168 1.43 -4.00 -7.76
C ASN A 168 0.42 -3.12 -8.51
N HIS A 169 -0.53 -2.51 -7.80
CA HIS A 169 -1.53 -1.62 -8.37
C HIS A 169 -0.99 -0.23 -8.74
N ALA A 170 0.24 0.10 -8.35
CA ALA A 170 0.87 1.35 -8.77
C ALA A 170 1.27 1.25 -10.25
N PRO A 171 1.01 2.26 -11.08
CA PRO A 171 1.27 2.23 -12.52
C PRO A 171 2.74 2.49 -12.84
N PHE A 172 3.68 1.95 -12.06
CA PHE A 172 5.12 2.15 -12.21
C PHE A 172 5.83 0.82 -12.37
N ALA A 173 6.86 0.76 -13.21
CA ALA A 173 7.77 -0.36 -13.30
C ALA A 173 9.22 0.06 -13.19
N VAL A 174 10.03 -0.75 -12.52
CA VAL A 174 11.49 -0.69 -12.55
C VAL A 174 11.97 -1.04 -13.96
N THR A 175 12.87 -0.24 -14.49
CA THR A 175 13.48 -0.47 -15.81
C THR A 175 15.01 -0.43 -15.80
N GLY A 176 15.61 -0.04 -14.69
CA GLY A 176 17.05 0.12 -14.57
C GLY A 176 17.49 0.40 -13.14
N LEU A 177 18.78 0.19 -12.90
CA LEU A 177 19.41 0.42 -11.61
C LEU A 177 20.83 0.93 -11.84
N LYS A 178 21.17 2.06 -11.22
CA LYS A 178 22.51 2.63 -11.24
C LYS A 178 23.14 2.65 -9.86
N GLY A 179 24.44 2.36 -9.82
CA GLY A 179 25.24 2.39 -8.60
C GLY A 179 25.77 3.80 -8.28
N PRO A 180 26.56 3.94 -7.19
CA PRO A 180 27.11 5.21 -6.74
C PRO A 180 28.03 5.93 -7.74
N ASN A 181 28.62 5.20 -8.67
CA ASN A 181 29.43 5.74 -9.76
C ASN A 181 28.60 6.23 -10.96
N GLY A 182 27.27 6.05 -10.93
CA GLY A 182 26.35 6.40 -12.02
C GLY A 182 26.26 5.35 -13.14
N GLU A 183 27.02 4.27 -13.08
CA GLU A 183 26.97 3.18 -14.06
C GLU A 183 25.79 2.25 -13.80
N SER A 184 25.30 1.62 -14.87
CA SER A 184 24.26 0.59 -14.78
C SER A 184 24.82 -0.63 -14.05
N LEU A 185 24.07 -1.15 -13.09
CA LEU A 185 24.38 -2.41 -12.40
C LEU A 185 23.70 -3.62 -13.05
N LEU A 186 22.84 -3.38 -14.05
CA LEU A 186 22.17 -4.40 -14.84
C LEU A 186 22.76 -4.44 -16.26
N GLY A 187 22.81 -5.62 -16.87
CA GLY A 187 23.37 -5.93 -18.19
C GLY A 187 24.76 -6.59 -18.18
N SER A 188 25.58 -6.28 -19.20
CA SER A 188 26.90 -6.88 -19.32
C SER A 188 27.87 -6.39 -18.23
N GLY A 189 28.48 -7.32 -17.49
CA GLY A 189 29.35 -6.98 -16.36
C GLY A 189 28.63 -6.83 -15.02
N GLU A 190 27.40 -7.32 -14.93
CA GLU A 190 26.63 -7.46 -13.69
C GLU A 190 27.46 -8.05 -12.54
N PRO A 191 27.22 -7.61 -11.29
CA PRO A 191 27.83 -8.22 -10.11
C PRO A 191 27.34 -9.66 -9.90
N SER A 192 27.82 -10.31 -8.83
CA SER A 192 27.36 -11.65 -8.44
C SER A 192 25.82 -11.75 -8.50
N PRO A 193 25.24 -12.90 -8.92
CA PRO A 193 23.79 -13.10 -8.89
C PRO A 193 23.18 -12.96 -7.48
N ASP A 194 24.00 -13.08 -6.43
CA ASP A 194 23.57 -12.85 -5.04
C ASP A 194 23.58 -11.37 -4.63
N ALA A 195 24.12 -10.48 -5.47
CA ALA A 195 24.27 -9.05 -5.17
C ALA A 195 22.99 -8.26 -5.44
N ILE A 196 22.28 -8.60 -6.51
CA ILE A 196 21.14 -7.84 -7.01
C ILE A 196 20.05 -8.81 -7.45
N LYS A 197 18.80 -8.51 -7.07
CA LYS A 197 17.62 -9.14 -7.67
C LYS A 197 16.65 -8.06 -8.12
N VAL A 198 16.08 -8.21 -9.30
CA VAL A 198 15.14 -7.21 -9.87
C VAL A 198 13.91 -7.84 -10.50
N ASP A 199 12.79 -7.14 -10.38
CA ASP A 199 11.58 -7.35 -11.19
C ASP A 199 10.91 -6.00 -11.44
N TYR A 200 9.74 -5.98 -12.10
CA TYR A 200 9.03 -4.71 -12.38
C TYR A 200 8.66 -3.90 -11.13
N LYS A 201 8.58 -4.51 -9.96
CA LYS A 201 8.09 -3.94 -8.71
C LYS A 201 9.14 -3.93 -7.62
N HIS A 202 10.23 -4.69 -7.75
CA HIS A 202 11.21 -4.88 -6.69
C HIS A 202 12.65 -4.70 -7.18
N VAL A 203 13.47 -4.14 -6.29
CA VAL A 203 14.93 -4.18 -6.35
C VAL A 203 15.43 -4.62 -4.99
N GLU A 204 16.25 -5.68 -4.93
CA GLU A 204 16.94 -6.14 -3.73
C GLU A 204 18.44 -5.99 -3.94
N LEU A 205 19.12 -5.34 -2.99
CA LEU A 205 20.56 -5.06 -3.02
C LEU A 205 21.23 -5.67 -1.79
N ASN A 206 22.22 -6.54 -1.99
CA ASN A 206 22.99 -7.17 -0.92
C ASN A 206 24.37 -6.50 -0.78
N PHE A 207 24.56 -5.77 0.32
CA PHE A 207 25.75 -4.93 0.55
C PHE A 207 27.00 -5.71 0.99
N LYS A 208 26.89 -7.03 1.13
CA LYS A 208 28.07 -7.92 1.13
C LYS A 208 28.88 -7.81 -0.17
N TYR A 209 28.21 -7.55 -1.30
CA TYR A 209 28.82 -7.52 -2.63
C TYR A 209 28.91 -6.12 -3.24
N LEU A 210 28.25 -5.14 -2.62
CA LEU A 210 28.08 -3.80 -3.17
C LEU A 210 28.76 -2.73 -2.30
N ASP A 211 28.99 -1.57 -2.89
CA ASP A 211 29.55 -0.41 -2.20
C ASP A 211 28.46 0.49 -1.66
N LEU A 212 28.74 1.15 -0.54
CA LEU A 212 27.84 2.14 0.04
C LEU A 212 27.81 3.41 -0.83
N GLY A 213 26.71 4.17 -0.78
CA GLY A 213 26.55 5.38 -1.57
C GLY A 213 25.13 5.60 -2.08
N THR A 214 24.99 6.44 -3.10
CA THR A 214 23.67 6.78 -3.69
C THR A 214 23.34 5.84 -4.84
N TYR A 215 22.16 5.24 -4.79
CA TYR A 215 21.62 4.39 -5.84
C TYR A 215 20.44 5.09 -6.52
N THR A 216 20.29 4.85 -7.81
CA THR A 216 19.17 5.33 -8.61
C THR A 216 18.39 4.15 -9.18
N VAL A 217 17.11 4.04 -8.83
CA VAL A 217 16.18 3.12 -9.48
C VAL A 217 15.45 3.87 -10.58
N GLU A 218 15.60 3.43 -11.81
CA GLU A 218 14.92 4.01 -12.96
C GLU A 218 13.53 3.41 -13.10
N LEU A 219 12.54 4.27 -13.34
CA LEU A 219 11.13 3.93 -13.36
C LEU A 219 10.46 4.40 -14.65
N LYS A 220 9.49 3.61 -15.13
CA LYS A 220 8.52 4.06 -16.13
C LYS A 220 7.12 4.05 -15.55
N GLN A 221 6.30 5.01 -15.96
CA GLN A 221 4.90 5.09 -15.57
C GLN A 221 4.00 4.71 -16.75
N GLY A 222 3.00 3.87 -16.50
CA GLY A 222 2.08 3.36 -17.53
C GLY A 222 1.05 2.40 -16.94
N SER A 223 -0.17 2.41 -17.50
CA SER A 223 -1.25 1.51 -17.09
C SER A 223 -0.92 0.03 -17.32
N GLU A 224 -0.06 -0.27 -18.28
CA GLU A 224 0.46 -1.60 -18.61
C GLU A 224 1.32 -2.20 -17.50
N TYR A 225 1.86 -1.37 -16.61
CA TYR A 225 2.66 -1.78 -15.46
C TYR A 225 1.82 -2.07 -14.21
N VAL A 226 0.51 -1.88 -14.26
CA VAL A 226 -0.39 -2.36 -13.20
C VAL A 226 -0.39 -3.90 -13.21
N LEU A 227 -0.09 -4.47 -12.05
CA LEU A 227 -0.10 -5.92 -11.80
C LEU A 227 -1.19 -6.24 -10.76
N PRO A 228 -1.77 -7.45 -10.80
CA PRO A 228 -2.70 -7.89 -9.76
C PRO A 228 -1.97 -8.17 -8.44
N SER A 229 -2.64 -7.97 -7.31
CA SER A 229 -2.15 -8.35 -5.98
C SER A 229 -2.50 -9.79 -5.59
N SER A 230 -3.35 -10.45 -6.37
CA SER A 230 -3.76 -11.85 -6.19
C SER A 230 -3.87 -12.50 -7.56
N PHE A 231 -3.08 -13.54 -7.84
CA PHE A 231 -3.00 -14.11 -9.18
C PHE A 231 -2.52 -15.56 -9.20
N LEU A 232 -2.84 -16.24 -10.30
CA LEU A 232 -2.21 -17.50 -10.68
C LEU A 232 -0.98 -17.23 -11.53
N VAL A 233 0.08 -18.01 -11.31
CA VAL A 233 1.25 -18.12 -12.18
C VAL A 233 1.17 -19.44 -12.92
N TYR A 234 1.45 -19.42 -14.22
CA TYR A 234 1.48 -20.58 -15.09
C TYR A 234 2.82 -20.64 -15.82
N GLU A 235 3.52 -21.76 -15.67
CA GLU A 235 4.78 -22.04 -16.35
C GLU A 235 4.61 -23.27 -17.26
N PRO A 236 4.65 -23.10 -18.59
CA PRO A 236 4.64 -24.23 -19.52
C PRO A 236 5.96 -25.02 -19.46
N PRO A 237 6.01 -26.21 -20.09
CA PRO A 237 7.25 -26.94 -20.30
C PRO A 237 8.32 -26.08 -20.99
N PHE A 238 9.57 -26.30 -20.59
CA PHE A 238 10.72 -25.62 -21.20
C PHE A 238 10.81 -25.91 -22.70
N LYS A 239 11.16 -24.88 -23.46
CA LYS A 239 11.59 -24.98 -24.86
C LYS A 239 13.11 -25.06 -24.88
N GLU A 240 13.63 -25.91 -25.75
CA GLU A 240 15.06 -26.09 -25.97
C GLU A 240 15.49 -25.53 -27.32
N ASP A 241 16.68 -24.93 -27.36
CA ASP A 241 17.28 -24.38 -28.57
C ASP A 241 18.81 -24.30 -28.42
N THR A 242 19.52 -23.91 -29.48
CA THR A 242 20.97 -23.69 -29.44
C THR A 242 21.36 -22.40 -30.17
N VAL A 243 22.43 -21.76 -29.69
CA VAL A 243 23.03 -20.58 -30.31
C VAL A 243 24.48 -20.88 -30.67
N ALA A 244 24.81 -20.78 -31.96
CA ALA A 244 26.14 -21.07 -32.46
C ALA A 244 27.17 -20.02 -31.99
N PRO A 245 28.47 -20.36 -32.00
CA PRO A 245 29.55 -19.41 -31.66
C PRO A 245 29.45 -18.09 -32.45
N GLY A 246 29.55 -16.96 -31.75
CA GLY A 246 29.55 -15.62 -32.35
C GLY A 246 28.17 -15.15 -32.86
N GLN A 247 27.10 -15.91 -32.62
CA GLN A 247 25.75 -15.54 -33.05
C GLN A 247 24.92 -14.94 -31.91
N ALA A 248 23.90 -14.18 -32.29
CA ALA A 248 22.84 -13.74 -31.41
C ALA A 248 21.49 -14.24 -31.94
N LYS A 249 20.58 -14.62 -31.03
CA LYS A 249 19.24 -15.09 -31.39
C LYS A 249 18.21 -14.45 -30.46
N ARG A 250 17.14 -13.90 -31.05
CA ARG A 250 16.07 -13.20 -30.34
C ARG A 250 14.80 -14.06 -30.28
N TYR A 251 14.13 -13.98 -29.14
CA TYR A 251 12.94 -14.75 -28.79
C TYR A 251 11.83 -13.80 -28.33
N GLY A 252 10.60 -14.08 -28.74
CA GLY A 252 9.41 -13.37 -28.25
C GLY A 252 8.81 -14.09 -27.05
N ILE A 253 8.24 -13.32 -26.13
CA ILE A 253 7.46 -13.86 -25.01
C ILE A 253 6.12 -14.40 -25.54
N GLY A 254 5.78 -15.63 -25.13
CA GLY A 254 4.57 -16.31 -25.57
C GLY A 254 3.29 -15.53 -25.22
N GLN A 255 2.22 -15.78 -25.97
CA GLN A 255 0.88 -15.24 -25.72
C GLN A 255 -0.06 -16.40 -25.36
N MET A 256 -0.93 -16.19 -24.38
CA MET A 256 -1.92 -17.17 -23.95
C MET A 256 -3.24 -16.46 -23.63
N ASN A 257 -4.35 -16.95 -24.19
CA ASN A 257 -5.63 -16.28 -24.09
C ASN A 257 -6.11 -16.16 -22.63
N GLY A 258 -6.41 -14.95 -22.18
CA GLY A 258 -6.81 -14.67 -20.80
C GLY A 258 -5.67 -14.65 -19.77
N TRP A 259 -4.41 -14.70 -20.23
CA TRP A 259 -3.21 -14.65 -19.39
C TRP A 259 -2.25 -13.58 -19.91
N LYS A 260 -1.55 -12.91 -19.00
CA LYS A 260 -0.52 -11.91 -19.31
C LYS A 260 0.85 -12.57 -19.21
N GLY A 261 1.60 -12.63 -20.32
CA GLY A 261 3.02 -12.98 -20.29
C GLY A 261 3.81 -11.82 -19.67
N ILE A 262 4.57 -12.09 -18.60
CA ILE A 262 5.36 -11.05 -17.91
C ILE A 262 6.85 -11.13 -18.23
N GLY A 263 7.30 -12.26 -18.77
CA GLY A 263 8.71 -12.52 -18.96
C GLY A 263 9.03 -13.99 -19.26
N ALA A 264 10.29 -14.34 -19.13
CA ALA A 264 10.77 -15.71 -19.27
C ALA A 264 11.89 -16.02 -18.28
N VAL A 265 11.92 -17.26 -17.82
CA VAL A 265 13.11 -17.85 -17.20
C VAL A 265 13.98 -18.43 -18.32
N VAL A 266 15.25 -18.04 -18.36
CA VAL A 266 16.20 -18.41 -19.43
C VAL A 266 17.44 -19.03 -18.81
N ILE A 267 17.80 -20.24 -19.22
CA ILE A 267 18.96 -20.98 -18.75
C ILE A 267 19.88 -21.22 -19.94
N LEU A 268 21.11 -20.74 -19.83
CA LEU A 268 22.19 -20.98 -20.77
C LEU A 268 23.13 -22.01 -20.18
N TYR A 269 23.48 -23.06 -20.94
CA TYR A 269 24.46 -24.03 -20.48
C TYR A 269 25.34 -24.58 -21.60
N SER A 270 26.57 -24.90 -21.25
CA SER A 270 27.53 -25.55 -22.15
C SER A 270 28.38 -26.54 -21.36
N ILE A 271 28.61 -27.71 -21.97
CA ILE A 271 29.55 -28.72 -21.50
C ILE A 271 30.56 -28.90 -22.62
N SER A 272 31.83 -28.59 -22.34
CA SER A 272 32.89 -28.70 -23.35
C SER A 272 34.17 -29.28 -22.75
N PRO A 273 34.98 -30.03 -23.53
CA PRO A 273 36.31 -30.45 -23.08
C PRO A 273 37.14 -29.23 -22.68
N LEU A 274 37.91 -29.35 -21.59
CA LEU A 274 38.84 -28.34 -21.13
C LEU A 274 39.95 -28.12 -22.18
N SER A 275 39.63 -27.29 -23.15
CA SER A 275 40.40 -26.94 -24.33
C SER A 275 40.14 -25.47 -24.60
N GLY A 276 41.01 -24.78 -25.34
CA GLY A 276 40.83 -23.36 -25.68
C GLY A 276 39.55 -23.03 -26.49
N ARG A 277 38.69 -24.02 -26.78
CA ARG A 277 37.37 -23.91 -27.42
C ARG A 277 36.23 -23.59 -26.45
N GLY A 278 36.43 -23.71 -25.14
CA GLY A 278 35.44 -23.34 -24.12
C GLY A 278 35.53 -21.89 -23.68
N SER A 279 36.39 -21.05 -24.26
CA SER A 279 36.60 -19.66 -23.82
C SER A 279 35.54 -18.70 -24.37
N GLY A 280 35.27 -17.63 -23.61
CA GLY A 280 34.23 -16.63 -23.86
C GLY A 280 33.06 -16.74 -22.87
N GLU A 281 32.05 -15.89 -23.06
CA GLU A 281 30.82 -15.86 -22.26
C GLU A 281 29.59 -15.79 -23.16
N ALA A 282 28.44 -16.18 -22.61
CA ALA A 282 27.15 -15.86 -23.17
C ALA A 282 26.35 -15.00 -22.19
N ASP A 283 25.53 -14.12 -22.75
CA ASP A 283 24.69 -13.19 -22.01
C ASP A 283 23.28 -13.10 -22.61
N VAL A 284 22.35 -12.60 -21.80
CA VAL A 284 20.97 -12.36 -22.18
C VAL A 284 20.70 -10.86 -22.11
N ALA A 285 20.16 -10.31 -23.19
CA ALA A 285 19.65 -8.95 -23.26
C ALA A 285 18.12 -8.96 -23.31
N GLY A 286 17.50 -7.95 -22.71
CA GLY A 286 16.05 -7.80 -22.63
C GLY A 286 15.66 -6.39 -22.19
N GLU A 287 14.39 -6.19 -21.86
CA GLU A 287 13.92 -4.89 -21.34
C GLU A 287 14.35 -4.69 -19.88
N LEU A 288 14.22 -5.73 -19.05
CA LEU A 288 14.78 -5.83 -17.71
C LEU A 288 15.25 -7.26 -17.51
N VAL A 289 16.51 -7.45 -17.11
CA VAL A 289 17.13 -8.76 -16.95
C VAL A 289 17.65 -8.88 -15.52
N ASP A 290 17.30 -9.96 -14.86
CA ASP A 290 17.79 -10.37 -13.56
C ASP A 290 18.76 -11.55 -13.72
N PHE A 291 19.99 -11.40 -13.25
CA PHE A 291 20.99 -12.46 -13.31
C PHE A 291 20.87 -13.36 -12.09
N ALA A 292 20.10 -14.42 -12.22
CA ALA A 292 19.63 -15.22 -11.10
C ALA A 292 20.61 -16.32 -10.66
N TYR A 293 21.50 -16.79 -11.54
CA TYR A 293 22.39 -17.90 -11.21
C TYR A 293 23.63 -17.98 -12.09
N TYR A 294 24.75 -18.40 -11.49
CA TYR A 294 25.98 -18.69 -12.21
C TYR A 294 26.71 -19.89 -11.63
N LYS A 295 27.16 -20.79 -12.51
CA LYS A 295 28.09 -21.87 -12.18
C LYS A 295 29.09 -22.07 -13.29
N ASN A 296 30.37 -22.16 -12.94
CA ASN A 296 31.45 -22.46 -13.87
C ASN A 296 32.50 -23.31 -13.17
N GLU A 297 32.47 -24.61 -13.41
CA GLU A 297 33.34 -25.58 -12.73
C GLU A 297 34.01 -26.54 -13.71
N ILE A 298 35.09 -27.17 -13.26
CA ILE A 298 35.77 -28.22 -14.00
C ILE A 298 35.39 -29.56 -13.37
N VAL A 299 34.78 -30.44 -14.16
CA VAL A 299 34.46 -31.81 -13.78
C VAL A 299 35.53 -32.74 -14.37
N THR A 300 36.15 -33.56 -13.52
CA THR A 300 37.14 -34.56 -13.94
C THR A 300 36.52 -35.95 -13.89
N ILE A 301 36.36 -36.58 -15.05
CA ILE A 301 35.96 -37.98 -15.15
C ILE A 301 37.22 -38.85 -15.07
N ARG A 302 37.21 -39.82 -14.15
CA ARG A 302 38.32 -40.74 -13.90
C ARG A 302 37.85 -42.18 -14.13
N ALA A 303 38.70 -42.99 -14.76
CA ALA A 303 38.48 -44.43 -14.85
C ALA A 303 39.19 -45.17 -13.71
N ALA A 304 38.86 -46.45 -13.52
CA ALA A 304 39.49 -47.32 -12.53
C ALA A 304 40.98 -47.59 -12.82
N SER A 305 41.43 -47.34 -14.04
CA SER A 305 42.83 -47.50 -14.46
C SER A 305 43.22 -46.39 -15.43
N PHE A 306 44.53 -46.23 -15.62
CA PHE A 306 45.10 -45.28 -16.58
C PHE A 306 44.87 -45.65 -18.06
N LEU A 307 44.12 -46.72 -18.36
CA LEU A 307 43.72 -47.07 -19.73
C LEU A 307 42.84 -45.97 -20.36
N ILE A 308 42.07 -45.25 -19.54
CA ILE A 308 41.35 -44.05 -19.95
C ILE A 308 41.89 -42.89 -19.11
N PRO A 309 42.67 -41.96 -19.71
CA PRO A 309 43.14 -40.77 -19.02
C PRO A 309 41.99 -39.91 -18.50
N ASN A 310 42.28 -39.05 -17.54
CA ASN A 310 41.30 -38.10 -17.01
C ASN A 310 40.71 -37.24 -18.13
N ILE A 311 39.38 -37.20 -18.22
CA ILE A 311 38.66 -36.28 -19.10
C ILE A 311 38.21 -35.11 -18.25
N ASN A 312 38.73 -33.92 -18.55
CA ASN A 312 38.32 -32.68 -17.91
C ASN A 312 37.28 -31.98 -18.77
N LEU A 313 36.11 -31.73 -18.19
CA LEU A 313 35.02 -31.00 -18.82
C LEU A 313 34.81 -29.69 -18.07
N ARG A 314 34.59 -28.60 -18.81
CA ARG A 314 34.08 -27.35 -18.26
C ARG A 314 32.56 -27.39 -18.30
N VAL A 315 31.93 -27.26 -17.14
CA VAL A 315 30.48 -27.10 -17.00
C VAL A 315 30.20 -25.63 -16.74
N TYR A 316 29.49 -24.99 -17.66
CA TYR A 316 29.11 -23.58 -17.61
C TYR A 316 27.59 -23.47 -17.62
N ILE A 317 27.02 -22.77 -16.63
CA ILE A 317 25.59 -22.52 -16.49
C ILE A 317 25.39 -21.06 -16.07
N LYS A 318 24.51 -20.35 -16.77
CA LYS A 318 23.94 -19.07 -16.33
C LYS A 318 22.43 -19.14 -16.40
N ALA A 319 21.72 -18.61 -15.40
CA ALA A 319 20.27 -18.45 -15.46
C ALA A 319 19.89 -16.99 -15.28
N TYR A 320 18.85 -16.59 -16.00
CA TYR A 320 18.32 -15.24 -16.04
C TYR A 320 16.80 -15.28 -15.89
N ILE A 321 16.23 -14.26 -15.26
CA ILE A 321 14.82 -13.96 -15.34
C ILE A 321 14.68 -12.68 -16.14
N VAL A 322 14.03 -12.77 -17.30
CA VAL A 322 13.82 -11.61 -18.18
C VAL A 322 12.40 -11.15 -18.05
N TYR A 323 12.21 -9.87 -17.74
CA TYR A 323 10.91 -9.21 -17.78
C TYR A 323 10.83 -8.38 -19.06
N GLY A 324 9.75 -8.54 -19.81
CA GLY A 324 9.56 -7.81 -21.06
C GLY A 324 8.72 -8.58 -22.06
N THR A 325 8.78 -8.15 -23.31
CA THR A 325 8.11 -8.81 -24.44
C THR A 325 9.05 -9.65 -25.30
N TRP A 326 10.35 -9.58 -25.06
CA TRP A 326 11.38 -10.33 -25.78
C TRP A 326 12.65 -10.51 -24.94
N PHE A 327 13.50 -11.44 -25.37
CA PHE A 327 14.89 -11.54 -24.92
C PHE A 327 15.80 -11.97 -26.08
N GLU A 328 17.08 -11.62 -26.02
CA GLU A 328 18.11 -11.98 -27.00
C GLU A 328 19.28 -12.64 -26.29
N ILE A 329 19.72 -13.78 -26.83
CA ILE A 329 20.89 -14.49 -26.33
C ILE A 329 22.05 -14.17 -27.24
N ARG A 330 23.18 -13.76 -26.66
CA ARG A 330 24.42 -13.46 -27.37
C ARG A 330 25.48 -14.48 -26.97
N ASN A 331 25.93 -15.30 -27.91
CA ASN A 331 26.95 -16.30 -27.66
C ASN A 331 28.32 -15.78 -28.11
N ASN A 332 29.10 -15.24 -27.17
CA ASN A 332 30.49 -14.84 -27.40
C ASN A 332 31.49 -15.96 -27.05
N MET A 333 31.01 -17.18 -26.81
CA MET A 333 31.85 -18.37 -26.62
C MET A 333 32.32 -18.92 -27.97
N LYS A 334 33.43 -19.66 -27.95
CA LYS A 334 33.90 -20.43 -29.11
C LYS A 334 33.18 -21.77 -29.32
N SER A 335 32.24 -22.11 -28.43
CA SER A 335 31.41 -23.31 -28.47
C SER A 335 29.93 -22.94 -28.57
N THR A 336 29.11 -23.83 -29.12
CA THR A 336 27.65 -23.70 -29.06
C THR A 336 27.19 -23.62 -27.61
N VAL A 337 26.18 -22.78 -27.36
CA VAL A 337 25.48 -22.68 -26.08
C VAL A 337 24.09 -23.27 -26.25
N ASN A 338 23.71 -24.15 -25.33
CA ASN A 338 22.35 -24.67 -25.25
C ASN A 338 21.49 -23.70 -24.45
N VAL A 339 20.23 -23.58 -24.85
CA VAL A 339 19.26 -22.67 -24.28
C VAL A 339 18.05 -23.48 -23.85
N MET A 340 17.65 -23.31 -22.60
CA MET A 340 16.34 -23.72 -22.10
C MET A 340 15.59 -22.48 -21.65
N TYR A 341 14.35 -22.30 -22.09
CA TYR A 341 13.53 -21.18 -21.61
C TYR A 341 12.05 -21.53 -21.49
N THR A 342 11.37 -20.85 -20.57
CA THR A 342 9.91 -20.94 -20.42
C THR A 342 9.32 -19.55 -20.18
N THR A 343 8.14 -19.28 -20.74
CA THR A 343 7.42 -18.02 -20.53
C THR A 343 6.63 -18.07 -19.25
N VAL A 344 6.74 -17.05 -18.41
CA VAL A 344 5.94 -16.93 -17.19
C VAL A 344 4.67 -16.15 -17.51
N PHE A 345 3.52 -16.78 -17.26
CA PHE A 345 2.21 -16.18 -17.43
C PHE A 345 1.54 -15.93 -16.09
N ILE A 346 0.82 -14.80 -15.98
CA ILE A 346 -0.01 -14.51 -14.82
C ILE A 346 -1.47 -14.24 -15.21
N LYS A 347 -2.39 -14.55 -14.30
CA LYS A 347 -3.82 -14.25 -14.43
C LYS A 347 -4.37 -13.82 -13.09
N GLU A 348 -4.95 -12.62 -13.02
CA GLU A 348 -5.63 -12.13 -11.83
C GLU A 348 -6.71 -13.12 -11.40
N SER A 349 -6.69 -13.47 -10.11
CA SER A 349 -7.60 -14.44 -9.52
C SER A 349 -7.68 -14.20 -8.01
N GLY A 350 -8.67 -14.82 -7.39
CA GLY A 350 -8.90 -14.71 -5.96
C GLY A 350 -9.91 -13.62 -5.57
N GLU A 351 -10.71 -13.92 -4.57
CA GLU A 351 -11.72 -13.03 -4.00
C GLU A 351 -11.23 -12.50 -2.65
N TRP A 352 -10.98 -11.20 -2.59
CA TRP A 352 -10.58 -10.50 -1.37
C TRP A 352 -11.74 -10.39 -0.38
N GLN A 353 -11.50 -10.82 0.84
CA GLN A 353 -12.43 -10.81 1.98
C GLN A 353 -11.79 -10.11 3.19
N PRO A 354 -12.58 -9.64 4.17
CA PRO A 354 -12.03 -9.02 5.38
C PRO A 354 -11.05 -9.88 6.17
N THR A 355 -11.08 -11.21 6.02
CA THR A 355 -10.21 -12.16 6.72
C THR A 355 -9.09 -12.71 5.86
N GLY A 356 -9.02 -12.38 4.56
CA GLY A 356 -8.09 -13.04 3.65
C GLY A 356 -8.45 -12.98 2.17
N VAL A 357 -7.91 -13.93 1.39
CA VAL A 357 -8.21 -14.10 -0.04
C VAL A 357 -8.57 -15.56 -0.32
N GLN A 358 -9.70 -15.77 -0.99
CA GLN A 358 -10.15 -17.10 -1.41
C GLN A 358 -9.84 -17.33 -2.89
N PHE A 359 -9.17 -18.44 -3.22
CA PHE A 359 -8.93 -18.85 -4.60
C PHE A 359 -9.66 -20.14 -4.92
N THR A 360 -10.09 -20.29 -6.17
CA THR A 360 -10.57 -21.57 -6.70
C THR A 360 -9.73 -21.93 -7.91
N VAL A 361 -8.91 -22.95 -7.78
CA VAL A 361 -8.05 -23.49 -8.84
C VAL A 361 -8.79 -24.60 -9.56
N ARG A 362 -8.96 -24.47 -10.88
CA ARG A 362 -9.60 -25.51 -11.70
C ARG A 362 -8.55 -26.32 -12.44
N GLU A 363 -8.76 -27.63 -12.51
CA GLU A 363 -7.84 -28.55 -13.19
C GLU A 363 -7.57 -28.14 -14.65
N ASN A 364 -8.61 -27.71 -15.37
CA ASN A 364 -8.48 -27.29 -16.76
C ASN A 364 -7.65 -26.01 -16.97
N GLU A 365 -7.41 -25.22 -15.92
CA GLU A 365 -6.57 -24.01 -15.98
C GLU A 365 -5.07 -24.31 -15.80
N ILE A 366 -4.73 -25.45 -15.17
CA ILE A 366 -3.34 -25.79 -14.80
C ILE A 366 -2.83 -27.11 -15.37
N LYS A 367 -3.69 -27.92 -16.01
CA LYS A 367 -3.36 -29.28 -16.47
C LYS A 367 -2.14 -29.38 -17.39
N ASP A 368 -1.93 -28.37 -18.25
CA ASP A 368 -0.86 -28.36 -19.26
C ASP A 368 0.38 -27.59 -18.76
N ALA A 369 0.34 -27.07 -17.53
CA ALA A 369 1.47 -26.39 -16.90
C ALA A 369 2.48 -27.42 -16.41
N MET A 370 3.77 -27.11 -16.59
CA MET A 370 4.84 -27.81 -15.89
C MET A 370 4.80 -27.44 -14.40
N ALA A 371 4.59 -26.16 -14.10
CA ALA A 371 4.37 -25.67 -12.75
C ALA A 371 3.32 -24.57 -12.74
N ALA A 372 2.58 -24.47 -11.64
CA ALA A 372 1.63 -23.38 -11.43
C ALA A 372 1.56 -23.03 -9.94
N TYR A 373 1.34 -21.75 -9.67
CA TYR A 373 1.37 -21.20 -8.33
C TYR A 373 0.18 -20.27 -8.12
N ILE A 374 -0.30 -20.18 -6.88
CA ILE A 374 -1.07 -19.03 -6.43
C ILE A 374 -0.10 -18.06 -5.78
N VAL A 375 -0.23 -16.77 -6.07
CA VAL A 375 0.53 -15.69 -5.43
C VAL A 375 -0.43 -14.65 -4.86
N VAL A 376 -0.17 -14.24 -3.62
CA VAL A 376 -0.88 -13.16 -2.91
C VAL A 376 0.14 -12.16 -2.39
N GLN A 377 -0.06 -10.89 -2.69
CA GLN A 377 0.77 -9.77 -2.25
C GLN A 377 -0.13 -8.67 -1.68
N ALA A 378 -0.22 -8.62 -0.36
CA ALA A 378 -0.92 -7.61 0.40
C ALA A 378 -0.07 -6.32 0.57
N PRO A 379 -0.70 -5.15 0.74
CA PRO A 379 -0.05 -3.91 1.15
C PRO A 379 0.66 -4.03 2.51
N ASN A 380 1.45 -3.01 2.86
CA ASN A 380 2.21 -2.94 4.13
C ASN A 380 1.37 -3.14 5.41
N TYR A 381 0.07 -2.88 5.35
CA TYR A 381 -0.88 -2.96 6.45
C TYR A 381 -1.63 -4.30 6.48
N GLY A 382 -1.34 -5.23 5.57
CA GLY A 382 -1.84 -6.60 5.56
C GLY A 382 -0.71 -7.60 5.85
N ARG A 383 -0.95 -8.53 6.80
CA ARG A 383 -0.02 -9.63 7.11
C ARG A 383 -0.68 -10.97 6.80
N VAL A 384 -0.16 -11.69 5.81
CA VAL A 384 -0.47 -13.10 5.55
C VAL A 384 -0.01 -13.92 6.74
N VAL A 385 -0.96 -14.59 7.39
CA VAL A 385 -0.71 -15.38 8.60
C VAL A 385 -0.86 -16.88 8.38
N GLY A 386 -1.39 -17.28 7.24
CA GLY A 386 -1.38 -18.67 6.80
C GLY A 386 -2.21 -18.92 5.53
N VAL A 387 -2.14 -20.16 5.05
CA VAL A 387 -2.80 -20.65 3.84
C VAL A 387 -3.45 -21.98 4.18
N LYS A 388 -4.75 -22.10 3.93
CA LYS A 388 -5.49 -23.35 4.00
C LYS A 388 -5.59 -23.97 2.62
N THR A 389 -5.18 -25.22 2.47
CA THR A 389 -5.23 -25.98 1.20
C THR A 389 -6.56 -26.73 1.02
N PRO A 390 -6.89 -27.19 -0.20
CA PRO A 390 -8.05 -28.05 -0.47
C PRO A 390 -8.05 -29.34 0.34
N SER A 391 -6.87 -29.95 0.53
CA SER A 391 -6.67 -31.13 1.38
C SER A 391 -6.85 -30.87 2.88
N GLY A 392 -7.00 -29.60 3.30
CA GLY A 392 -7.20 -29.20 4.68
C GLY A 392 -5.92 -28.92 5.46
N ALA A 393 -4.75 -28.96 4.81
CA ALA A 393 -3.50 -28.55 5.45
C ALA A 393 -3.52 -27.04 5.73
N GLU A 394 -2.96 -26.64 6.88
CA GLU A 394 -2.78 -25.24 7.26
C GLU A 394 -1.29 -24.91 7.27
N LEU A 395 -0.86 -24.13 6.28
CA LEU A 395 0.51 -23.66 6.11
C LEU A 395 0.63 -22.26 6.71
N GLY A 396 1.39 -22.04 7.78
CA GLY A 396 1.42 -20.72 8.44
C GLY A 396 2.32 -19.67 7.75
N ALA A 397 2.22 -18.41 8.20
CA ALA A 397 2.97 -17.15 7.91
C ALA A 397 4.47 -17.08 7.49
N THR A 398 5.26 -18.15 7.58
CA THR A 398 6.75 -18.19 7.59
C THR A 398 7.24 -19.58 7.18
N GLN A 399 6.38 -20.34 6.51
CA GLN A 399 6.79 -21.62 5.95
C GLN A 399 7.45 -21.33 4.61
N GLU A 400 8.68 -21.79 4.46
CA GLU A 400 9.45 -21.71 3.22
C GLU A 400 10.02 -23.09 2.90
N GLY A 401 9.90 -23.51 1.64
CA GLY A 401 10.56 -24.69 1.10
C GLY A 401 9.60 -25.73 0.52
N LEU A 402 10.19 -26.88 0.22
CA LEU A 402 9.52 -28.02 -0.39
C LEU A 402 8.84 -28.87 0.69
N LEU A 403 7.50 -28.90 0.69
CA LEU A 403 6.73 -29.70 1.64
C LEU A 403 6.01 -30.85 0.93
N PRO A 404 5.88 -32.02 1.58
CA PRO A 404 5.09 -33.10 1.04
C PRO A 404 3.60 -32.81 1.23
N TRP A 405 2.83 -32.66 0.14
CA TRP A 405 1.37 -32.83 0.18
C TRP A 405 0.82 -33.26 -1.19
N GLY A 406 -0.10 -34.23 -1.16
CA GLY A 406 -0.66 -34.83 -2.37
C GLY A 406 0.38 -35.62 -3.18
N ASP A 407 1.05 -36.58 -2.54
CA ASP A 407 2.05 -37.51 -3.10
C ASP A 407 3.34 -36.90 -3.71
N GLU A 408 3.53 -35.58 -3.65
CA GLU A 408 4.74 -34.90 -4.14
C GLU A 408 5.23 -33.78 -3.21
N TYR A 409 6.48 -33.36 -3.43
CA TYR A 409 7.05 -32.15 -2.83
C TYR A 409 6.60 -30.91 -3.61
N ARG A 410 6.06 -29.94 -2.89
CA ARG A 410 5.57 -28.69 -3.46
C ARG A 410 6.19 -27.50 -2.76
N ASP A 411 6.52 -26.49 -3.57
CA ASP A 411 7.12 -25.28 -3.07
C ASP A 411 6.07 -24.35 -2.46
N VAL A 412 6.35 -23.84 -1.27
CA VAL A 412 5.54 -22.82 -0.61
C VAL A 412 6.46 -21.80 0.01
N ARG A 413 6.05 -20.54 -0.06
CA ARG A 413 6.66 -19.47 0.71
C ARG A 413 5.57 -18.58 1.24
N VAL A 414 5.55 -18.39 2.54
CA VAL A 414 4.69 -17.40 3.19
C VAL A 414 5.61 -16.44 3.93
N PHE A 415 5.52 -15.15 3.62
CA PHE A 415 6.40 -14.13 4.18
C PHE A 415 5.69 -12.78 4.34
N MET A 416 5.45 -12.35 5.59
CA MET A 416 4.80 -11.06 5.91
C MET A 416 3.51 -10.82 5.16
N ASN A 417 3.59 -9.98 4.12
CA ASN A 417 2.51 -9.46 3.30
C ASN A 417 2.45 -10.20 1.97
N GLU A 418 3.36 -11.12 1.67
CA GLU A 418 3.39 -11.91 0.45
C GLU A 418 3.42 -13.42 0.70
N ALA A 419 2.84 -14.17 -0.21
CA ALA A 419 2.89 -15.62 -0.17
C ALA A 419 2.71 -16.21 -1.56
N TYR A 420 3.37 -17.33 -1.82
CA TYR A 420 3.04 -18.20 -2.93
C TYR A 420 2.92 -19.65 -2.48
N ILE A 421 2.14 -20.43 -3.22
CA ILE A 421 1.99 -21.87 -3.02
C ILE A 421 1.91 -22.56 -4.39
N GLN A 422 2.68 -23.64 -4.56
CA GLN A 422 2.66 -24.45 -5.77
C GLN A 422 1.44 -25.37 -5.79
N VAL A 423 0.55 -25.13 -6.76
CA VAL A 423 -0.69 -25.90 -6.95
C VAL A 423 -0.55 -26.97 -8.03
N LYS A 424 0.50 -26.86 -8.86
CA LYS A 424 0.91 -27.85 -9.88
C LYS A 424 2.42 -28.01 -9.86
N ALA A 425 2.88 -29.26 -9.77
CA ALA A 425 4.27 -29.66 -9.94
C ALA A 425 4.34 -30.87 -10.87
N PHE A 426 4.85 -30.67 -12.09
CA PHE A 426 5.02 -31.70 -13.12
C PHE A 426 3.75 -32.53 -13.38
N GLY A 427 3.71 -33.79 -12.90
CA GLY A 427 2.58 -34.71 -13.08
C GLY A 427 1.44 -34.48 -12.10
N VAL A 428 1.67 -33.75 -11.01
CA VAL A 428 0.74 -33.70 -9.87
C VAL A 428 0.11 -32.31 -9.73
N SER A 429 -1.21 -32.28 -9.48
CA SER A 429 -2.01 -31.07 -9.26
C SER A 429 -2.84 -31.20 -7.98
N GLU A 430 -3.21 -30.08 -7.36
CA GLU A 430 -4.22 -30.03 -6.29
C GLU A 430 -5.25 -28.94 -6.64
N PRO A 431 -6.20 -29.23 -7.55
CA PRO A 431 -7.29 -28.30 -7.80
C PRO A 431 -8.21 -28.20 -6.58
N GLY A 432 -8.89 -27.06 -6.43
CA GLY A 432 -9.82 -26.84 -5.33
C GLY A 432 -9.73 -25.43 -4.76
N THR A 433 -10.24 -25.26 -3.55
CA THR A 433 -10.30 -23.96 -2.88
C THR A 433 -9.15 -23.79 -1.91
N TYR A 434 -8.39 -22.71 -2.10
CA TYR A 434 -7.36 -22.25 -1.17
C TYR A 434 -7.83 -20.99 -0.46
N PHE A 435 -7.44 -20.81 0.80
CA PHE A 435 -7.73 -19.60 1.56
C PHE A 435 -6.47 -19.03 2.23
N PHE A 436 -6.06 -17.85 1.82
CA PHE A 436 -4.96 -17.10 2.41
C PHE A 436 -5.50 -16.22 3.50
N ARG A 437 -5.20 -16.52 4.77
CA ARG A 437 -5.63 -15.71 5.91
C ARG A 437 -4.75 -14.48 6.04
N ILE A 438 -5.35 -13.31 6.14
CA ILE A 438 -4.66 -12.02 6.26
C ILE A 438 -5.19 -11.27 7.48
N ASP A 439 -4.28 -10.92 8.38
CA ASP A 439 -4.52 -9.98 9.48
C ASP A 439 -4.29 -8.56 8.95
N TRP A 440 -5.31 -7.72 9.01
CA TRP A 440 -5.24 -6.34 8.52
C TRP A 440 -5.15 -5.35 9.67
N LYS A 441 -4.19 -4.43 9.59
CA LYS A 441 -4.17 -3.23 10.42
C LYS A 441 -5.25 -2.25 9.94
N PRO A 442 -6.11 -1.74 10.83
CA PRO A 442 -7.07 -0.71 10.48
C PRO A 442 -6.37 0.59 10.07
N ILE A 443 -6.92 1.27 9.05
CA ILE A 443 -6.44 2.58 8.59
C ILE A 443 -7.43 3.64 9.07
N SER A 444 -6.92 4.67 9.72
CA SER A 444 -7.73 5.76 10.27
C SER A 444 -7.49 7.08 9.52
N PHE A 445 -8.57 7.76 9.17
CA PHE A 445 -8.53 9.11 8.61
C PHE A 445 -8.87 10.11 9.71
N LYS A 446 -7.92 10.98 10.06
CA LYS A 446 -8.12 12.04 11.05
C LYS A 446 -8.57 13.31 10.35
N ALA A 447 -9.87 13.59 10.35
CA ALA A 447 -10.42 14.83 9.83
C ALA A 447 -10.12 15.98 10.81
N VAL A 448 -9.43 17.01 10.31
CA VAL A 448 -9.11 18.22 11.09
C VAL A 448 -9.50 19.48 10.34
N ASP A 449 -9.83 20.54 11.07
CA ASP A 449 -10.08 21.87 10.51
C ASP A 449 -8.78 22.60 10.11
N ASP A 450 -8.88 23.85 9.68
CA ASP A 450 -7.73 24.67 9.27
C ASP A 450 -6.75 24.98 10.43
N GLY A 451 -7.23 24.93 11.67
CA GLY A 451 -6.43 25.06 12.90
C GLY A 451 -5.81 23.76 13.38
N GLY A 452 -6.14 22.62 12.77
CA GLY A 452 -5.67 21.30 13.19
C GLY A 452 -6.51 20.63 14.28
N GLU A 453 -7.64 21.23 14.67
CA GLU A 453 -8.56 20.67 15.65
C GLU A 453 -9.41 19.56 15.03
N PRO A 454 -9.74 18.49 15.77
CA PRO A 454 -10.57 17.41 15.25
C PRO A 454 -11.96 17.87 14.81
N ILE A 455 -12.47 17.29 13.72
CA ILE A 455 -13.86 17.48 13.29
C ILE A 455 -14.67 16.25 13.70
N VAL A 456 -15.63 16.44 14.58
CA VAL A 456 -16.51 15.36 15.10
C VAL A 456 -17.74 15.20 14.21
N GLY A 457 -18.13 13.97 13.90
CA GLY A 457 -19.35 13.68 13.13
C GLY A 457 -19.27 14.00 11.63
N ALA A 458 -18.07 14.20 11.08
CA ALA A 458 -17.88 14.26 9.63
C ALA A 458 -18.09 12.86 9.03
N THR A 459 -18.83 12.78 7.94
CA THR A 459 -18.95 11.55 7.15
C THR A 459 -17.71 11.41 6.30
N VAL A 460 -16.88 10.42 6.62
CA VAL A 460 -15.74 10.02 5.80
C VAL A 460 -16.18 8.84 4.95
N SER A 461 -16.01 8.94 3.64
CA SER A 461 -16.31 7.88 2.69
C SER A 461 -15.06 7.53 1.89
N ILE A 462 -14.91 6.25 1.60
CA ILE A 462 -13.86 5.71 0.74
C ILE A 462 -14.50 5.08 -0.50
N SER A 463 -13.82 5.22 -1.63
CA SER A 463 -14.20 4.63 -2.91
C SER A 463 -12.97 4.14 -3.67
N GLY A 464 -13.13 3.16 -4.56
CA GLY A 464 -12.04 2.48 -5.26
C GLY A 464 -12.29 0.97 -5.28
N PRO A 465 -11.32 0.13 -4.87
CA PRO A 465 -11.50 -1.32 -4.74
C PRO A 465 -12.60 -1.70 -3.74
N LEU A 466 -12.82 -0.86 -2.73
CA LEU A 466 -13.87 -0.98 -1.72
C LEU A 466 -14.62 0.35 -1.59
N ASN A 467 -15.93 0.27 -1.37
CA ASN A 467 -16.78 1.42 -1.04
C ASN A 467 -17.31 1.26 0.39
N ALA A 468 -17.07 2.25 1.24
CA ALA A 468 -17.55 2.27 2.62
C ALA A 468 -17.61 3.70 3.16
N SER A 469 -18.37 3.92 4.23
CA SER A 469 -18.43 5.20 4.93
C SER A 469 -18.59 5.02 6.43
N THR A 470 -18.03 5.94 7.21
CA THR A 470 -18.21 6.00 8.67
C THR A 470 -18.13 7.45 9.16
N LEU A 471 -18.55 7.70 10.40
CA LEU A 471 -18.46 9.01 11.02
C LEU A 471 -17.14 9.15 11.78
N SER A 472 -16.59 10.37 11.78
CA SER A 472 -15.46 10.71 12.64
C SER A 472 -15.90 10.81 14.11
N ASN A 473 -15.10 10.25 15.01
CA ASN A 473 -15.35 10.29 16.46
C ASN A 473 -14.89 11.61 17.11
N GLU A 474 -14.86 11.67 18.45
CA GLU A 474 -14.42 12.85 19.22
C GLU A 474 -12.97 13.28 18.96
N PHE A 475 -12.12 12.36 18.47
CA PHE A 475 -10.74 12.63 18.07
C PHE A 475 -10.61 12.91 16.56
N GLY A 476 -11.73 13.03 15.84
CA GLY A 476 -11.78 13.25 14.40
C GLY A 476 -11.43 12.01 13.59
N LEU A 477 -11.37 10.82 14.20
CA LEU A 477 -10.94 9.59 13.55
C LEU A 477 -12.11 8.83 12.92
N ALA A 478 -11.96 8.47 11.66
CA ALA A 478 -12.80 7.53 10.92
C ALA A 478 -11.95 6.32 10.50
N THR A 479 -12.25 5.12 11.01
CA THR A 479 -11.41 3.93 10.85
C THR A 479 -12.03 2.92 9.88
N PHE A 480 -11.21 2.38 8.98
CA PHE A 480 -11.60 1.41 7.96
C PHE A 480 -10.66 0.20 7.96
N LYS A 481 -11.19 -0.95 7.53
CA LYS A 481 -10.40 -2.14 7.19
C LYS A 481 -10.28 -2.24 5.68
N LEU A 482 -9.17 -1.78 5.10
CA LEU A 482 -8.98 -1.67 3.64
C LEU A 482 -8.44 -2.97 3.02
N TYR A 483 -9.21 -4.05 3.11
CA TYR A 483 -8.77 -5.41 2.76
C TYR A 483 -8.66 -5.71 1.25
N LYS A 484 -8.90 -4.73 0.37
CA LYS A 484 -8.72 -4.85 -1.08
C LYS A 484 -7.58 -3.93 -1.52
N PRO A 485 -6.45 -4.47 -2.04
CA PRO A 485 -5.36 -3.63 -2.52
C PRO A 485 -5.80 -2.75 -3.70
N GLY A 486 -5.27 -1.53 -3.77
CA GLY A 486 -5.56 -0.58 -4.85
C GLY A 486 -5.57 0.87 -4.38
N ALA A 487 -5.74 1.78 -5.34
CA ALA A 487 -5.84 3.20 -5.07
C ALA A 487 -7.24 3.57 -4.53
N TYR A 488 -7.28 4.45 -3.53
CA TYR A 488 -8.51 4.87 -2.87
C TYR A 488 -8.75 6.37 -3.03
N THR A 489 -10.01 6.76 -3.21
CA THR A 489 -10.45 8.15 -3.05
C THR A 489 -11.20 8.30 -1.74
N VAL A 490 -10.74 9.21 -0.90
CA VAL A 490 -11.35 9.56 0.39
C VAL A 490 -12.10 10.88 0.22
N ASN A 491 -13.37 10.89 0.57
CA ASN A 491 -14.20 12.10 0.58
C ASN A 491 -14.70 12.37 2.00
N VAL A 492 -14.53 13.61 2.47
CA VAL A 492 -14.98 14.04 3.79
C VAL A 492 -16.10 15.05 3.62
N GLN A 493 -17.27 14.72 4.14
CA GLN A 493 -18.43 15.60 4.20
C GLN A 493 -18.70 16.02 5.64
N PHE A 494 -18.84 17.31 5.87
CA PHE A 494 -19.20 17.86 7.17
C PHE A 494 -20.46 18.73 7.02
N LYS A 495 -21.50 18.43 7.81
CA LYS A 495 -22.80 19.11 7.76
C LYS A 495 -23.40 19.19 6.35
N GLY A 496 -23.28 18.09 5.59
CA GLY A 496 -23.78 17.98 4.21
C GLY A 496 -22.90 18.62 3.13
N ILE A 497 -21.78 19.25 3.49
CA ILE A 497 -20.87 19.91 2.54
C ILE A 497 -19.58 19.12 2.39
N ASN A 498 -19.13 18.89 1.15
CA ASN A 498 -17.84 18.26 0.88
C ASN A 498 -16.70 19.22 1.25
N VAL A 499 -15.92 18.87 2.27
CA VAL A 499 -14.86 19.72 2.83
C VAL A 499 -13.46 19.23 2.50
N ALA A 500 -13.31 17.99 2.03
CA ALA A 500 -12.03 17.47 1.55
C ALA A 500 -12.21 16.30 0.58
N THR A 501 -11.30 16.19 -0.38
CA THR A 501 -11.16 15.00 -1.24
C THR A 501 -9.68 14.69 -1.38
N LEU A 502 -9.30 13.45 -1.12
CA LEU A 502 -7.91 12.97 -1.16
C LEU A 502 -7.85 11.72 -2.03
N GLN A 503 -6.86 11.65 -2.92
CA GLN A 503 -6.57 10.47 -3.71
C GLN A 503 -5.29 9.81 -3.20
N LEU A 504 -5.40 8.55 -2.80
CA LEU A 504 -4.34 7.76 -2.21
C LEU A 504 -3.95 6.64 -3.17
N GLY A 505 -2.76 6.74 -3.76
CA GLY A 505 -2.18 5.66 -4.56
C GLY A 505 -1.55 4.59 -3.67
N THR A 506 -0.78 5.01 -2.67
CA THR A 506 -0.14 4.14 -1.67
C THR A 506 -0.46 4.61 -0.26
N ILE A 507 -0.73 3.68 0.64
CA ILE A 507 -1.01 3.96 2.06
C ILE A 507 0.28 3.74 2.85
N THR A 508 0.89 4.82 3.31
CA THR A 508 2.20 4.76 3.99
C THR A 508 2.08 4.65 5.52
N ASN A 509 0.94 5.05 6.08
CA ASN A 509 0.72 5.20 7.52
C ASN A 509 -0.66 4.67 7.93
N ASP A 510 -0.75 4.14 9.15
CA ASP A 510 -2.00 3.64 9.74
C ASP A 510 -2.97 4.77 10.13
N THR A 511 -2.48 6.02 10.24
CA THR A 511 -3.30 7.22 10.45
C THR A 511 -2.91 8.31 9.47
N ILE A 512 -3.89 8.79 8.70
CA ILE A 512 -3.73 9.82 7.67
C ILE A 512 -4.54 11.05 8.09
N THR A 513 -3.85 12.18 8.30
CA THR A 513 -4.51 13.46 8.61
C THR A 513 -5.09 14.08 7.35
N VAL A 514 -6.40 14.32 7.35
CA VAL A 514 -7.13 14.97 6.26
C VAL A 514 -7.46 16.39 6.67
N LYS A 515 -6.72 17.35 6.11
CA LYS A 515 -6.99 18.78 6.29
C LYS A 515 -8.27 19.15 5.53
N CYS A 516 -9.27 19.58 6.26
CA CYS A 516 -10.58 19.93 5.72
C CYS A 516 -10.72 21.44 5.59
N LYS A 517 -11.46 21.88 4.58
CA LYS A 517 -11.90 23.28 4.44
C LYS A 517 -13.05 23.54 5.41
N VAL A 518 -12.74 23.52 6.70
CA VAL A 518 -13.63 23.81 7.83
C VAL A 518 -12.92 24.85 8.67
N TYR A 519 -13.67 25.85 9.13
CA TYR A 519 -13.13 27.01 9.81
C TYR A 519 -13.78 27.18 11.17
N ARG A 520 -12.97 27.60 12.13
CA ARG A 520 -13.41 27.91 13.49
C ARG A 520 -13.83 29.37 13.56
N VAL A 521 -15.13 29.59 13.68
CA VAL A 521 -15.76 30.91 13.64
C VAL A 521 -16.43 31.22 14.96
N SER A 522 -16.26 32.45 15.44
CA SER A 522 -17.07 33.01 16.52
C SER A 522 -17.63 34.35 16.09
N TRP A 523 -18.71 34.80 16.71
CA TRP A 523 -19.30 36.10 16.43
C TRP A 523 -19.20 37.01 17.65
N LEU A 524 -18.86 38.28 17.41
CA LEU A 524 -19.09 39.39 18.33
C LEU A 524 -20.31 40.16 17.83
N VAL A 525 -21.39 40.14 18.59
CA VAL A 525 -22.60 40.88 18.26
C VAL A 525 -22.67 42.16 19.08
N VAL A 526 -22.89 43.29 18.41
CA VAL A 526 -22.98 44.60 19.03
C VAL A 526 -24.26 45.35 18.65
N ASP A 527 -24.66 46.28 19.50
CA ASP A 527 -25.77 47.21 19.29
C ASP A 527 -25.38 48.38 18.35
N ALA A 528 -26.28 49.35 18.16
CA ALA A 528 -26.06 50.51 17.30
C ALA A 528 -24.88 51.39 17.76
N TRP A 529 -24.51 51.32 19.05
CA TRP A 529 -23.41 52.06 19.69
C TRP A 529 -22.16 51.20 19.94
N ASP A 530 -22.05 50.06 19.27
CA ASP A 530 -20.91 49.13 19.38
C ASP A 530 -20.74 48.51 20.78
N LYS A 531 -21.80 48.49 21.60
CA LYS A 531 -21.81 47.76 22.88
C LYS A 531 -22.16 46.29 22.65
N PRO A 532 -21.50 45.35 23.32
CA PRO A 532 -21.80 43.93 23.16
C PRO A 532 -23.22 43.55 23.59
N LEU A 533 -23.88 42.69 22.81
CA LEU A 533 -25.22 42.18 23.09
C LEU A 533 -25.17 40.70 23.53
N SER A 534 -25.58 40.44 24.76
CA SER A 534 -25.73 39.08 25.32
C SER A 534 -27.09 38.48 24.97
N GLY A 535 -27.18 37.16 24.78
CA GLY A 535 -28.44 36.47 24.49
C GLY A 535 -28.95 36.60 23.05
N VAL A 536 -28.09 37.00 22.11
CA VAL A 536 -28.41 37.00 20.66
C VAL A 536 -28.28 35.59 20.14
N GLU A 537 -29.34 35.06 19.52
CA GLU A 537 -29.30 33.78 18.81
C GLU A 537 -28.77 34.01 17.39
N ILE A 538 -27.73 33.26 17.02
CA ILE A 538 -27.17 33.22 15.66
C ILE A 538 -27.48 31.87 15.05
N VAL A 539 -28.06 31.89 13.85
CA VAL A 539 -28.43 30.72 13.06
C VAL A 539 -27.75 30.81 11.71
N VAL A 540 -26.97 29.78 11.37
CA VAL A 540 -26.30 29.65 10.07
C VAL A 540 -27.05 28.62 9.23
N ARG A 541 -27.40 28.98 7.99
CA ARG A 541 -28.17 28.13 7.07
C ARG A 541 -27.56 28.01 5.69
N ASN A 542 -27.76 26.85 5.08
CA ASN A 542 -27.57 26.61 3.65
C ASN A 542 -28.91 26.22 3.02
N GLY A 543 -29.59 27.17 2.37
CA GLY A 543 -30.99 27.01 2.00
C GLY A 543 -31.84 26.71 3.24
N ASP A 544 -32.60 25.62 3.21
CA ASP A 544 -33.43 25.19 4.34
C ASP A 544 -32.65 24.44 5.43
N SER A 545 -31.42 23.99 5.13
CA SER A 545 -30.60 23.20 6.05
C SER A 545 -29.97 24.06 7.14
N LEU A 546 -30.17 23.66 8.40
CA LEU A 546 -29.48 24.23 9.56
C LEU A 546 -28.03 23.74 9.60
N ILE A 547 -27.07 24.67 9.59
CA ILE A 547 -25.64 24.36 9.70
C ILE A 547 -25.18 24.51 11.14
N GLU A 548 -25.61 25.57 11.84
CA GLU A 548 -25.20 25.82 13.22
C GLU A 548 -26.17 26.75 13.93
N ARG A 549 -26.24 26.61 15.26
CA ARG A 549 -26.99 27.52 16.13
C ARG A 549 -26.18 27.79 17.39
N VAL A 550 -25.91 29.06 17.66
CA VAL A 550 -25.17 29.51 18.86
C VAL A 550 -25.79 30.75 19.45
N THR A 551 -25.53 31.00 20.73
CA THR A 551 -26.01 32.19 21.45
C THR A 551 -24.84 32.97 22.02
N THR A 552 -24.92 34.30 22.02
CA THR A 552 -23.88 35.15 22.64
C THR A 552 -23.95 35.11 24.17
N GLY A 553 -22.78 35.06 24.81
CA GLY A 553 -22.63 35.21 26.26
C GLY A 553 -22.59 36.68 26.70
N GLU A 554 -22.25 36.92 27.96
CA GLU A 554 -22.24 38.26 28.59
C GLU A 554 -21.33 39.27 27.88
N SER A 555 -20.23 38.81 27.28
CA SER A 555 -19.30 39.62 26.49
C SER A 555 -19.79 39.92 25.07
N GLY A 556 -21.02 39.53 24.72
CA GLY A 556 -21.59 39.60 23.38
C GLY A 556 -20.91 38.70 22.34
N THR A 557 -20.08 37.77 22.79
CA THR A 557 -19.37 36.80 21.93
C THR A 557 -20.00 35.42 22.00
N THR A 558 -19.99 34.68 20.90
CA THR A 558 -20.35 33.26 20.88
C THR A 558 -19.13 32.37 21.17
N PRO A 559 -19.34 31.11 21.61
CA PRO A 559 -18.30 30.10 21.50
C PRO A 559 -17.87 29.94 20.03
N ALA A 560 -16.62 29.53 19.84
CA ALA A 560 -16.10 29.26 18.51
C ALA A 560 -16.57 27.89 18.03
N VAL A 561 -17.15 27.83 16.83
CA VAL A 561 -17.78 26.65 16.24
C VAL A 561 -17.16 26.35 14.87
N GLN A 562 -17.20 25.08 14.47
CA GLN A 562 -16.70 24.63 13.17
C GLN A 562 -17.79 24.79 12.09
N ILE A 563 -17.48 25.58 11.07
CA ILE A 563 -18.35 25.84 9.92
C ILE A 563 -17.62 25.39 8.64
N PRO A 564 -18.23 24.58 7.77
CA PRO A 564 -17.63 24.22 6.49
C PRO A 564 -17.42 25.44 5.59
N ALA A 565 -16.45 25.36 4.70
CA ALA A 565 -16.21 26.41 3.70
C ALA A 565 -17.43 26.59 2.79
N GLY A 566 -17.78 27.84 2.48
CA GLY A 566 -18.88 28.14 1.59
C GLY A 566 -19.57 29.46 1.91
N GLN A 567 -20.66 29.73 1.19
CA GLN A 567 -21.53 30.87 1.43
C GLN A 567 -22.79 30.41 2.15
N PHE A 568 -23.15 31.10 3.24
CA PHE A 568 -24.27 30.73 4.08
C PHE A 568 -25.06 31.96 4.50
N VAL A 569 -26.34 31.77 4.77
CA VAL A 569 -27.17 32.82 5.37
C VAL A 569 -26.96 32.79 6.88
N VAL A 570 -26.46 33.90 7.42
CA VAL A 570 -26.27 34.11 8.86
C VAL A 570 -27.38 35.04 9.35
N GLN A 571 -28.26 34.50 10.19
CA GLN A 571 -29.34 35.25 10.83
C GLN A 571 -29.01 35.46 12.30
N ALA A 572 -29.08 36.70 12.76
CA ALA A 572 -28.93 37.07 14.18
C ALA A 572 -30.26 37.63 14.70
N THR A 573 -30.76 37.06 15.78
CA THR A 573 -32.05 37.40 16.40
C THR A 573 -31.84 37.81 17.84
N TYR A 574 -32.21 39.05 18.16
CA TYR A 574 -32.20 39.59 19.52
C TYR A 574 -33.61 40.05 19.91
N LYS A 575 -34.29 39.27 20.75
CA LYS A 575 -35.69 39.48 21.12
C LYS A 575 -36.57 39.63 19.86
N ARG A 576 -37.01 40.86 19.52
CA ARG A 576 -37.82 41.15 18.31
C ARG A 576 -37.02 41.67 17.12
N VAL A 577 -35.73 41.97 17.28
CA VAL A 577 -34.87 42.52 16.23
C VAL A 577 -34.15 41.37 15.53
N THR A 578 -34.27 41.31 14.21
CA THR A 578 -33.62 40.28 13.38
C THR A 578 -32.78 40.96 12.30
N SER A 579 -31.59 40.41 12.03
CA SER A 579 -30.76 40.76 10.89
C SER A 579 -30.33 39.49 10.16
N SER A 580 -30.21 39.55 8.84
CA SER A 580 -29.78 38.42 8.02
C SER A 580 -28.84 38.91 6.92
N ARG A 581 -27.75 38.17 6.68
CA ARG A 581 -26.81 38.43 5.58
C ARG A 581 -26.22 37.14 5.05
N VAL A 582 -25.79 37.15 3.79
CA VAL A 582 -24.93 36.09 3.25
C VAL A 582 -23.50 36.36 3.69
N GLU A 583 -22.84 35.34 4.23
CA GLU A 583 -21.45 35.40 4.69
C GLU A 583 -20.65 34.26 4.05
N MET A 584 -19.43 34.57 3.60
CA MET A 584 -18.48 33.58 3.11
C MET A 584 -17.58 33.13 4.25
N PHE A 585 -17.46 31.82 4.45
CA PHE A 585 -16.47 31.22 5.35
C PHE A 585 -15.35 30.60 4.53
N ASP A 586 -14.20 31.26 4.55
CA ASP A 586 -12.96 30.87 3.86
C ASP A 586 -11.72 30.89 4.79
N SER A 587 -11.92 31.24 6.06
CA SER A 587 -10.88 31.46 7.06
C SER A 587 -11.45 31.39 8.47
N SER A 588 -10.66 30.89 9.42
CA SER A 588 -10.98 30.98 10.85
C SER A 588 -10.97 32.42 11.38
N GLY A 589 -11.71 32.67 12.46
CA GLY A 589 -11.62 33.92 13.21
C GLY A 589 -12.95 34.48 13.72
N MET A 590 -12.86 35.62 14.39
CA MET A 590 -14.03 36.32 14.94
C MET A 590 -14.70 37.19 13.88
N ARG A 591 -16.03 37.18 13.84
CA ARG A 591 -16.86 37.93 12.91
C ARG A 591 -17.70 38.95 13.67
N LYS A 592 -17.74 40.19 13.21
CA LYS A 592 -18.56 41.23 13.83
C LYS A 592 -19.93 41.30 13.16
N LEU A 593 -20.99 41.30 13.98
CA LEU A 593 -22.38 41.51 13.57
C LEU A 593 -22.94 42.70 14.35
N LYS A 594 -23.53 43.66 13.64
CA LYS A 594 -24.15 44.84 14.24
C LYS A 594 -25.66 44.74 14.08
N LEU A 595 -26.39 44.82 15.19
CA LEU A 595 -27.86 44.85 15.21
C LEU A 595 -28.33 46.29 15.45
N ASP A 596 -29.45 46.65 14.82
CA ASP A 596 -30.10 47.94 15.03
C ASP A 596 -30.88 47.95 16.36
N VAL A 597 -30.13 47.89 17.46
CA VAL A 597 -30.64 48.05 18.82
C VAL A 597 -30.04 49.33 19.35
N LEU A 598 -30.87 50.32 19.63
CA LEU A 598 -30.45 51.57 20.22
C LEU A 598 -30.39 51.41 21.75
N PHE A 599 -31.51 51.14 22.41
CA PHE A 599 -31.54 50.90 23.86
C PHE A 599 -32.67 49.94 24.24
N GLU A 600 -32.66 49.45 25.49
CA GLU A 600 -33.75 48.65 26.06
C GLU A 600 -34.62 49.47 27.00
N ILE A 601 -35.93 49.26 26.96
CA ILE A 601 -36.87 49.87 27.90
C ILE A 601 -37.06 48.93 29.10
N PRO A 602 -36.63 49.30 30.33
CA PRO A 602 -36.66 48.40 31.48
C PRO A 602 -38.07 48.03 31.96
N LEU A 603 -39.07 48.90 31.77
CA LEU A 603 -40.42 48.75 32.35
C LEU A 603 -41.25 47.58 31.81
N PHE A 604 -40.82 46.90 30.74
CA PHE A 604 -41.57 45.81 30.10
C PHE A 604 -40.67 44.60 29.73
N GLY A 605 -39.78 44.20 30.65
CA GLY A 605 -38.90 43.04 30.40
C GLY A 605 -37.80 43.31 29.36
N GLY A 606 -37.41 44.57 29.16
CA GLY A 606 -36.30 44.97 28.28
C GLY A 606 -36.64 44.92 26.79
N ILE A 607 -37.68 45.63 26.33
CA ILE A 607 -38.00 45.68 24.89
C ILE A 607 -36.91 46.50 24.16
N PRO A 608 -36.23 45.95 23.13
CA PRO A 608 -35.23 46.70 22.38
C PRO A 608 -35.92 47.72 21.47
N VAL A 609 -35.37 48.93 21.36
CA VAL A 609 -35.82 50.02 20.48
C VAL A 609 -34.83 50.19 19.34
N THR A 610 -35.30 50.18 18.10
CA THR A 610 -34.47 50.40 16.90
C THR A 610 -34.19 51.90 16.68
N THR A 611 -33.16 52.24 15.89
CA THR A 611 -32.87 53.64 15.55
C THR A 611 -34.07 54.35 14.90
N LEU A 612 -34.81 53.64 14.05
CA LEU A 612 -35.99 54.17 13.37
C LEU A 612 -37.13 54.49 14.34
N GLU A 613 -37.41 53.60 15.29
CA GLU A 613 -38.47 53.80 16.29
C GLU A 613 -38.14 54.94 17.26
N ALA A 614 -36.87 55.08 17.65
CA ALA A 614 -36.42 56.22 18.45
C ALA A 614 -36.59 57.56 17.70
N ALA A 615 -36.32 57.58 16.39
CA ALA A 615 -36.54 58.76 15.56
C ALA A 615 -38.03 59.13 15.46
N PHE A 616 -38.92 58.14 15.31
CA PHE A 616 -40.37 58.37 15.29
C PHE A 616 -40.92 58.84 16.65
N ALA A 617 -40.46 58.25 17.77
CA ALA A 617 -40.85 58.69 19.11
C ALA A 617 -40.35 60.12 19.42
N GLY A 618 -39.11 60.44 19.02
CA GLY A 618 -38.56 61.80 19.13
C GLY A 618 -39.35 62.83 18.32
N ALA A 619 -39.86 62.44 17.14
CA ALA A 619 -40.73 63.29 16.31
C ALA A 619 -42.15 63.46 16.87
N ALA A 620 -42.62 62.55 17.74
CA ALA A 620 -43.96 62.62 18.34
C ALA A 620 -44.00 63.38 19.68
N VAL A 621 -42.90 63.39 20.46
CA VAL A 621 -42.80 64.11 21.74
C VAL A 621 -42.17 65.50 21.58
N GLY A 622 -41.33 65.69 20.57
CA GLY A 622 -40.83 67.01 20.15
C GLY A 622 -41.73 67.62 19.08
N GLY A 623 -42.51 68.64 19.44
CA GLY A 623 -43.25 69.48 18.49
C GLY A 623 -42.39 69.88 17.29
N GLY A 624 -43.01 69.89 16.11
CA GLY A 624 -42.33 69.76 14.82
C GLY A 624 -41.23 70.77 14.51
N THR A 625 -40.11 70.27 13.99
CA THR A 625 -39.23 70.95 12.99
C THR A 625 -38.16 70.04 12.34
N LEU A 626 -38.19 68.70 12.46
CA LEU A 626 -37.16 67.85 11.80
C LEU A 626 -37.67 66.92 10.69
N ALA A 627 -38.97 66.66 10.59
CA ALA A 627 -39.54 65.87 9.49
C ALA A 627 -39.50 66.60 8.11
N ALA A 628 -39.20 67.90 8.07
CA ALA A 628 -39.07 68.68 6.84
C ALA A 628 -37.64 68.75 6.27
N ALA A 629 -36.61 68.29 6.98
CA ALA A 629 -35.21 68.43 6.56
C ALA A 629 -34.64 67.22 5.78
N LEU A 630 -35.29 66.05 5.82
CA LEU A 630 -34.84 64.85 5.08
C LEU A 630 -35.59 64.61 3.76
N VAL A 631 -36.60 65.43 3.43
CA VAL A 631 -37.36 65.34 2.17
C VAL A 631 -36.76 66.23 1.06
N LYS A 632 -35.63 66.92 1.29
CA LYS A 632 -35.00 67.80 0.29
C LYS A 632 -33.59 67.37 -0.12
N ARG A 633 -33.44 66.13 -0.60
CA ARG A 633 -32.42 65.78 -1.62
C ARG A 633 -32.75 64.45 -2.32
N SER A 634 -33.89 64.40 -3.00
CA SER A 634 -34.08 63.52 -4.15
C SER A 634 -33.80 64.32 -5.43
N ARG A 635 -32.67 64.04 -6.07
CA ARG A 635 -32.45 64.20 -7.52
C ARG A 635 -31.11 63.58 -7.91
N ALA A 636 -31.15 62.32 -8.36
CA ALA A 636 -30.55 61.81 -9.60
C ALA A 636 -30.55 60.26 -9.56
N SER A 637 -31.41 59.66 -10.37
CA SER A 637 -31.45 58.25 -10.81
C SER A 637 -30.25 57.90 -11.73
N PRO A 638 -30.08 56.69 -12.31
CA PRO A 638 -30.85 55.44 -12.18
C PRO A 638 -29.99 54.15 -11.99
N VAL A 639 -30.65 53.06 -11.60
CA VAL A 639 -30.23 51.69 -11.93
C VAL A 639 -30.87 51.34 -13.28
N GLU A 640 -30.04 50.89 -14.20
CA GLU A 640 -30.40 50.36 -15.51
C GLU A 640 -30.82 48.90 -15.31
N GLU A 641 -32.08 48.58 -15.60
CA GLU A 641 -32.57 47.22 -15.71
C GLU A 641 -33.07 47.07 -17.16
N VAL A 642 -32.31 46.32 -17.97
CA VAL A 642 -32.73 45.90 -19.30
C VAL A 642 -33.18 44.45 -19.18
N ALA A 643 -34.50 44.25 -19.16
CA ALA A 643 -35.12 43.02 -19.60
C ALA A 643 -35.69 43.27 -21.00
N ILE A 644 -35.34 42.41 -21.96
CA ILE A 644 -35.99 42.34 -23.27
C ILE A 644 -36.55 40.93 -23.38
N GLU A 645 -37.87 40.81 -23.34
CA GLU A 645 -38.62 39.74 -24.01
C GLU A 645 -39.34 40.38 -25.20
N GLU A 646 -38.85 40.06 -26.41
CA GLU A 646 -39.60 39.43 -27.51
C GLU A 646 -38.60 38.79 -28.48
#